data_AF-A0AAE1U876-F1
#
_entry.id   AF-A0AAE1U876-F1
#
_cell.length_a   1.000
_cell.length_b   1.000
_cell.length_c   1.000
_cell.angle_alpha   90.00
_cell.angle_beta   90.00
_cell.angle_gamma   90.00
#
_symmetry.space_group_name_H-M   'P 1'
#
loop_
_entity.id
_entity.type
_entity.pdbx_description
1 polymer ?
#
loop_
_entity_poly.entity_id
_entity_poly.type
_entity_poly.pdbx_seq_one_letter_code
_entity_poly.pdbx_strand_id
1 'polypeptide(L)'
;MAPLNFHNKVAVVTGAGGGLGRGYALLLGSRGAKVVVNDLGGDTKGEGKSSRAADAVVEEIRSAGGTAVANYDSVEDGENIIQTALDNFGHIDILVNNAGILRDRSLPRTSNTDWDLVHRVHLRGSFLVTRAAFPVMKKQGFGRIIMTTSTAGIFGNFGQANYSAAKLGLLGLSNTVAIEGRKYNINCNTVAPFGGTRMTEDIMPPDMLEELKPEFVAPVVSWLCHEDCHDTGGLYVTGGGWVSKFRWENTTGVMCRESRVSAMTPETVRDNWDKICDFTNSENLESNEETTGSILEVLNNLKDTPGTELHHTHSPASTSPSTTGPLSALGVSMGPTNFTYTKKDAILYALGVGMSTQDEDGLRFLYENSEDFCPLPTFTVIPSQAAMMGGDLWSKMSNWSPDLTKLLHGEMYIENVAPIPPAATLATTTTVSDVLDKGSGSVLILDTVTRGEDGTEVSRGQWSLFLVGEGNFGGPRSSKVAVPLADPPNRPPDATKELTTGIDQAALYRLSGDYNPLHIDPSFAAMGGFSEPILHGLCFYGVTARAVLATYCDGQPSKFKAMKARFAKPVLPGQTLVVAMWKEGSRIHFTTTVKETGKACLTGGYVDIIEEAGTKDMAAGGKGAEAAGSEVFREMAGRLAGDSSVAAKVNAIIQWNVMKSDKTADQWTVDLKGEAAAEPVYMGPPQGGRRPDLTLTLTEENLVALVAGSLKPQAAFLSGQLKVAGNMAVAQRLQLLMPPQPRMYIQTHEDTMTDYKEEQNNEIEALESIYPEEFEILETDPYHKFRIRVKTEGGEDEGEPASAEISLTFQYTSNYPDQPPALEVTAVDNVEDDELDELRQRLDEEVTENLGMVMVFTVVTSALEWLAGHMEQLATAAQEQQQLQLKEKEEAERKKFEGTRVTVETFMAWKAKFDQEMSSVRTEQDRSAEKNQKLSGRQLFQTDQTLNQSDLSFLGDGEGEVAVDESLFQDLDDLDLEDELDDEDLED
;
A
#
# COMPACT_ATOMS: atom_id res chain seq x y z
N MET A 1 -24.36 17.85 3.56
CA MET A 1 -24.00 17.42 4.93
C MET A 1 -24.11 18.61 5.87
N ALA A 2 -24.44 18.39 7.14
CA ALA A 2 -24.47 19.46 8.13
C ALA A 2 -23.03 19.90 8.49
N PRO A 3 -22.78 21.19 8.79
CA PRO A 3 -21.46 21.66 9.20
C PRO A 3 -21.09 21.15 10.60
N LEU A 4 -19.83 20.71 10.78
CA LEU A 4 -19.26 20.31 12.07
C LEU A 4 -19.20 21.53 13.01
N ASN A 5 -19.72 21.38 14.22
CA ASN A 5 -19.79 22.45 15.21
C ASN A 5 -19.50 21.92 16.62
N PHE A 6 -19.04 22.81 17.50
CA PHE A 6 -18.59 22.48 18.86
C PHE A 6 -19.44 23.21 19.91
N HIS A 7 -20.71 23.45 19.59
CA HIS A 7 -21.62 24.09 20.54
C HIS A 7 -21.70 23.28 21.84
N ASN A 8 -21.63 23.98 22.97
CA ASN A 8 -21.62 23.38 24.31
C ASN A 8 -20.39 22.51 24.61
N LYS A 9 -19.33 22.57 23.82
CA LYS A 9 -18.05 21.94 24.16
C LYS A 9 -17.09 22.96 24.79
N VAL A 10 -16.29 22.52 25.75
CA VAL A 10 -15.16 23.27 26.31
C VAL A 10 -13.85 22.68 25.82
N ALA A 11 -13.03 23.53 25.20
CA ALA A 11 -11.73 23.17 24.67
C ALA A 11 -10.61 23.86 25.47
N VAL A 12 -9.61 23.11 25.88
CA VAL A 12 -8.34 23.63 26.41
C VAL A 12 -7.26 23.43 25.35
N VAL A 13 -6.58 24.50 24.96
CA VAL A 13 -5.45 24.45 24.03
C VAL A 13 -4.21 25.02 24.73
N THR A 14 -3.17 24.21 24.88
CA THR A 14 -1.90 24.64 25.49
C THR A 14 -0.95 25.24 24.46
N GLY A 15 -0.21 26.27 24.84
CA GLY A 15 0.64 27.02 23.90
C GLY A 15 -0.17 27.70 22.78
N ALA A 16 -1.31 28.28 23.14
CA ALA A 16 -2.28 28.85 22.20
C ALA A 16 -2.08 30.34 21.90
N GLY A 17 -1.01 30.96 22.41
CA GLY A 17 -0.71 32.38 22.21
C GLY A 17 -0.14 32.71 20.83
N GLY A 18 0.20 31.71 20.01
CA GLY A 18 0.72 31.89 18.65
C GLY A 18 0.77 30.58 17.84
N GLY A 19 1.16 30.68 16.57
CA GLY A 19 1.37 29.53 15.67
C GLY A 19 0.17 28.56 15.58
N LEU A 20 0.47 27.26 15.60
CA LEU A 20 -0.51 26.17 15.52
C LEU A 20 -1.59 26.23 16.62
N GLY A 21 -1.18 26.46 17.87
CA GLY A 21 -2.11 26.52 19.00
C GLY A 21 -3.14 27.66 18.85
N ARG A 22 -2.70 28.83 18.35
CA ARG A 22 -3.61 29.94 18.03
C ARG A 22 -4.61 29.53 16.94
N GLY A 23 -4.14 28.88 15.87
CA GLY A 23 -5.01 28.37 14.80
C GLY A 23 -6.08 27.41 15.30
N TYR A 24 -5.73 26.49 16.19
CA TYR A 24 -6.68 25.56 16.82
C TYR A 24 -7.71 26.29 17.67
N ALA A 25 -7.27 27.21 18.53
CA ALA A 25 -8.14 27.97 19.43
C ALA A 25 -9.16 28.83 18.65
N LEU A 26 -8.71 29.51 17.59
CA LEU A 26 -9.57 30.32 16.72
C LEU A 26 -10.60 29.47 15.98
N LEU A 27 -10.18 28.35 15.37
CA LEU A 27 -11.10 27.50 14.62
C LEU A 27 -12.16 26.87 15.53
N LEU A 28 -11.75 26.29 16.67
CA LEU A 28 -12.69 25.73 17.65
C LEU A 28 -13.66 26.79 18.20
N GLY A 29 -13.14 27.98 18.53
CA GLY A 29 -13.94 29.10 19.00
C GLY A 29 -14.95 29.59 17.96
N SER A 30 -14.53 29.75 16.71
CA SER A 30 -15.41 30.16 15.59
C SER A 30 -16.54 29.17 15.31
N ARG A 31 -16.34 27.90 15.69
CA ARG A 31 -17.31 26.82 15.54
C ARG A 31 -18.12 26.56 16.82
N GLY A 32 -18.05 27.46 17.80
CA GLY A 32 -18.94 27.49 18.96
C GLY A 32 -18.40 26.85 20.25
N ALA A 33 -17.14 26.42 20.27
CA ALA A 33 -16.50 25.94 21.51
C ALA A 33 -16.24 27.11 22.47
N LYS A 34 -16.30 26.83 23.77
CA LYS A 34 -15.78 27.73 24.82
C LYS A 34 -14.31 27.38 25.06
N VAL A 35 -13.39 28.31 24.80
CA VAL A 35 -11.96 28.00 24.71
C VAL A 35 -11.18 28.54 25.91
N VAL A 36 -10.40 27.69 26.57
CA VAL A 36 -9.32 28.11 27.47
C VAL A 36 -8.03 28.21 26.65
N VAL A 37 -7.55 29.44 26.49
CA VAL A 37 -6.30 29.76 25.78
C VAL A 37 -5.19 29.77 26.82
N ASN A 38 -4.44 28.67 26.93
CA ASN A 38 -3.27 28.60 27.80
C ASN A 38 -2.02 29.02 27.03
N ASP A 39 -1.26 29.97 27.57
CA ASP A 39 0.09 30.29 27.09
C ASP A 39 0.95 30.91 28.20
N LEU A 40 2.19 30.43 28.34
CA LEU A 40 3.15 30.99 29.30
C LEU A 40 3.67 32.37 28.85
N GLY A 41 3.67 32.64 27.54
CA GLY A 41 4.18 33.87 26.93
C GLY A 41 5.70 33.97 26.92
N GLY A 42 6.40 32.83 26.93
CA GLY A 42 7.85 32.74 26.78
C GLY A 42 8.31 32.74 25.31
N ASP A 43 9.63 32.78 25.10
CA ASP A 43 10.22 32.59 23.77
C ASP A 43 10.26 31.12 23.34
N THR A 44 10.70 30.84 22.10
CA THR A 44 10.81 29.46 21.58
C THR A 44 11.88 28.63 22.29
N LYS A 45 12.74 29.25 23.10
CA LYS A 45 13.81 28.59 23.86
C LYS A 45 13.40 28.31 25.31
N GLY A 46 12.16 28.65 25.69
CA GLY A 46 11.62 28.43 27.03
C GLY A 46 12.02 29.47 28.06
N GLU A 47 12.37 30.68 27.63
CA GLU A 47 12.73 31.80 28.50
C GLU A 47 11.62 32.86 28.56
N GLY A 48 11.41 33.45 29.75
CA GLY A 48 10.42 34.51 29.97
C GLY A 48 9.00 34.04 30.28
N LYS A 49 8.15 34.99 30.72
CA LYS A 49 6.72 34.78 31.01
C LYS A 49 5.96 36.07 30.72
N SER A 50 4.81 35.98 30.04
CA SER A 50 3.99 37.15 29.68
C SER A 50 2.52 36.76 29.52
N SER A 51 1.61 37.51 30.14
CA SER A 51 0.17 37.27 29.97
C SER A 51 -0.35 37.66 28.57
N ARG A 52 0.37 38.57 27.88
CA ARG A 52 -0.08 39.22 26.65
C ARG A 52 -0.38 38.25 25.51
N ALA A 53 0.35 37.13 25.43
CA ALA A 53 0.21 36.17 24.34
C ALA A 53 -1.18 35.51 24.38
N ALA A 54 -1.58 34.97 25.55
CA ALA A 54 -2.91 34.39 25.74
C ALA A 54 -4.02 35.47 25.65
N ASP A 55 -3.80 36.64 26.26
CA ASP A 55 -4.78 37.73 26.27
C ASP A 55 -5.16 38.19 24.85
N ALA A 56 -4.18 38.31 23.95
CA ALA A 56 -4.41 38.72 22.57
C ALA A 56 -5.34 37.75 21.82
N VAL A 57 -5.09 36.44 21.92
CA VAL A 57 -5.89 35.41 21.24
C VAL A 57 -7.30 35.31 21.85
N VAL A 58 -7.43 35.49 23.16
CA VAL A 58 -8.76 35.57 23.80
C VAL A 58 -9.56 36.76 23.26
N GLU A 59 -8.93 37.92 23.10
CA GLU A 59 -9.60 39.10 22.55
C GLU A 59 -10.00 38.91 21.09
N GLU A 60 -9.15 38.25 20.29
CA GLU A 60 -9.49 37.87 18.91
C GLU A 60 -10.72 36.96 18.85
N ILE A 61 -10.77 35.90 19.68
CA ILE A 61 -11.92 34.98 19.74
C ILE A 61 -13.19 35.75 20.15
N ARG A 62 -13.11 36.61 21.17
CA ARG A 62 -14.25 37.41 21.65
C ARG A 62 -14.73 38.41 20.60
N SER A 63 -13.80 39.07 19.91
CA SER A 63 -14.10 40.00 18.82
C SER A 63 -14.77 39.32 17.64
N ALA A 64 -14.44 38.05 17.39
CA ALA A 64 -15.11 37.20 16.40
C ALA A 64 -16.45 36.59 16.88
N GLY A 65 -16.92 36.94 18.09
CA GLY A 65 -18.19 36.47 18.66
C GLY A 65 -18.12 35.13 19.40
N GLY A 66 -16.92 34.58 19.62
CA GLY A 66 -16.69 33.38 20.39
C GLY A 66 -16.59 33.62 21.91
N THR A 67 -16.43 32.55 22.68
CA THR A 67 -16.24 32.61 24.14
C THR A 67 -14.88 32.04 24.51
N ALA A 68 -14.03 32.83 25.17
CA ALA A 68 -12.73 32.37 25.62
C ALA A 68 -12.29 33.01 26.95
N VAL A 69 -11.39 32.31 27.66
CA VAL A 69 -10.68 32.79 28.86
C VAL A 69 -9.20 32.42 28.76
N ALA A 70 -8.32 33.25 29.31
CA ALA A 70 -6.88 33.01 29.31
C ALA A 70 -6.45 32.19 30.53
N ASN A 71 -5.39 31.41 30.37
CA ASN A 71 -4.60 30.83 31.45
C ASN A 71 -3.11 31.10 31.19
N TYR A 72 -2.34 31.38 32.24
CA TYR A 72 -0.94 31.83 32.15
C TYR A 72 0.06 30.89 32.84
N ASP A 73 -0.40 29.70 33.20
CA ASP A 73 0.41 28.72 33.92
C ASP A 73 1.28 27.91 32.96
N SER A 74 2.40 27.39 33.47
CA SER A 74 3.19 26.41 32.73
C SER A 74 2.38 25.11 32.61
N VAL A 75 2.58 24.36 31.54
CA VAL A 75 2.05 22.99 31.42
C VAL A 75 2.59 22.05 32.50
N GLU A 76 3.68 22.44 33.17
CA GLU A 76 4.17 21.77 34.37
C GLU A 76 3.20 21.88 35.57
N ASP A 77 2.29 22.84 35.56
CA ASP A 77 1.23 23.07 36.54
C ASP A 77 -0.14 22.68 35.96
N GLY A 78 -0.21 21.56 35.26
CA GLY A 78 -1.37 21.17 34.45
C GLY A 78 -2.73 21.15 35.18
N GLU A 79 -2.74 20.91 36.50
CA GLU A 79 -3.95 21.00 37.32
C GLU A 79 -4.58 22.41 37.28
N ASN A 80 -3.77 23.46 37.36
CA ASN A 80 -4.25 24.85 37.35
C ASN A 80 -4.89 25.22 35.99
N ILE A 81 -4.34 24.66 34.91
CA ILE A 81 -4.86 24.85 33.55
C ILE A 81 -6.26 24.24 33.44
N ILE A 82 -6.43 22.99 33.90
CA ILE A 82 -7.73 22.32 33.88
C ILE A 82 -8.70 22.99 34.84
N GLN A 83 -8.25 23.42 36.03
CA GLN A 83 -9.08 24.14 36.97
C GLN A 83 -9.66 25.43 36.38
N THR A 84 -8.89 26.13 35.52
CA THR A 84 -9.39 27.31 34.80
C THR A 84 -10.62 26.98 33.93
N ALA A 85 -10.62 25.82 33.25
CA ALA A 85 -11.78 25.37 32.47
C ALA A 85 -12.99 25.07 33.37
N LEU A 86 -12.75 24.41 34.52
CA LEU A 86 -13.79 24.06 35.48
C LEU A 86 -14.40 25.30 36.14
N ASP A 87 -13.60 26.26 36.57
CA ASP A 87 -14.08 27.47 37.25
C ASP A 87 -14.91 28.37 36.34
N ASN A 88 -14.53 28.46 35.05
CA ASN A 88 -15.19 29.35 34.11
C ASN A 88 -16.36 28.69 33.38
N PHE A 89 -16.26 27.39 33.07
CA PHE A 89 -17.22 26.70 32.21
C PHE A 89 -17.81 25.43 32.82
N GLY A 90 -17.27 24.91 33.93
CA GLY A 90 -17.82 23.77 34.68
C GLY A 90 -17.52 22.38 34.10
N HIS A 91 -16.82 22.30 32.97
CA HIS A 91 -16.51 21.04 32.27
C HIS A 91 -15.30 21.21 31.32
N ILE A 92 -14.82 20.10 30.76
CA ILE A 92 -13.79 20.04 29.71
C ILE A 92 -14.07 18.84 28.82
N ASP A 93 -14.21 19.07 27.51
CA ASP A 93 -14.48 18.02 26.52
C ASP A 93 -13.29 17.76 25.62
N ILE A 94 -12.52 18.80 25.30
CA ILE A 94 -11.43 18.77 24.33
C ILE A 94 -10.16 19.27 25.01
N LEU A 95 -9.07 18.51 24.88
CA LEU A 95 -7.73 18.89 25.31
C LEU A 95 -6.76 18.76 24.14
N VAL A 96 -6.14 19.87 23.74
CA VAL A 96 -5.07 19.88 22.72
C VAL A 96 -3.74 20.22 23.40
N ASN A 97 -2.90 19.19 23.58
CA ASN A 97 -1.55 19.35 24.10
C ASN A 97 -0.61 19.80 22.96
N ASN A 98 -0.37 21.11 22.87
CA ASN A 98 0.42 21.73 21.80
C ASN A 98 1.63 22.53 22.29
N ALA A 99 1.67 22.95 23.56
CA ALA A 99 2.81 23.72 24.11
C ALA A 99 4.17 23.05 23.83
N GLY A 100 5.16 23.86 23.47
CA GLY A 100 6.46 23.35 23.08
C GLY A 100 7.55 24.42 22.92
N ILE A 101 8.80 23.97 22.97
CA ILE A 101 10.03 24.78 22.87
C ILE A 101 11.11 24.01 22.09
N LEU A 102 12.17 24.69 21.65
CA LEU A 102 13.33 24.09 20.99
C LEU A 102 14.62 24.39 21.76
N ARG A 103 15.48 23.37 21.84
CA ARG A 103 16.84 23.43 22.41
C ARG A 103 17.79 22.58 21.57
N ASP A 104 17.90 22.93 20.30
CA ASP A 104 18.60 22.12 19.31
C ASP A 104 20.13 22.17 19.52
N ARG A 105 20.71 20.98 19.72
CA ARG A 105 22.14 20.74 19.95
C ARG A 105 22.51 19.38 19.38
N SER A 106 23.70 19.26 18.80
CA SER A 106 24.24 17.93 18.50
C SER A 106 24.32 17.10 19.79
N LEU A 107 24.18 15.78 19.70
CA LEU A 107 24.07 14.90 20.86
C LEU A 107 25.16 15.14 21.93
N PRO A 108 26.47 15.27 21.59
CA PRO A 108 27.52 15.53 22.60
C PRO A 108 27.47 16.94 23.22
N ARG A 109 26.75 17.88 22.62
CA ARG A 109 26.62 19.27 23.06
C ARG A 109 25.28 19.55 23.75
N THR A 110 24.42 18.55 23.88
CA THR A 110 23.17 18.67 24.61
C THR A 110 23.48 18.71 26.11
N SER A 111 23.19 19.83 26.77
CA SER A 111 23.33 19.92 28.22
C SER A 111 22.17 19.23 28.95
N ASN A 112 22.34 18.88 30.22
CA ASN A 112 21.24 18.35 31.05
C ASN A 112 20.05 19.31 31.09
N THR A 113 20.29 20.62 31.14
CA THR A 113 19.22 21.62 31.12
C THR A 113 18.47 21.64 29.80
N ASP A 114 19.18 21.53 28.66
CA ASP A 114 18.55 21.46 27.35
C ASP A 114 17.71 20.19 27.19
N TRP A 115 18.16 19.06 27.77
CA TRP A 115 17.42 17.81 27.79
C TRP A 115 16.17 17.90 28.68
N ASP A 116 16.36 18.28 29.94
CA ASP A 116 15.32 18.28 30.96
C ASP A 116 14.20 19.26 30.61
N LEU A 117 14.54 20.46 30.13
CA LEU A 117 13.54 21.48 29.83
C LEU A 117 12.61 21.03 28.70
N VAL A 118 13.16 20.43 27.64
CA VAL A 118 12.37 19.87 26.53
C VAL A 118 11.45 18.75 27.04
N HIS A 119 11.95 17.83 27.87
CA HIS A 119 11.12 16.74 28.41
C HIS A 119 10.05 17.25 29.39
N ARG A 120 10.38 18.24 30.24
CA ARG A 120 9.44 18.83 31.21
C ARG A 120 8.28 19.53 30.53
N VAL A 121 8.55 20.32 29.47
CA VAL A 121 7.51 21.05 28.74
C VAL A 121 6.69 20.13 27.86
N HIS A 122 7.34 19.31 27.02
CA HIS A 122 6.63 18.51 26.02
C HIS A 122 5.95 17.28 26.64
N LEU A 123 6.75 16.34 27.15
CA LEU A 123 6.24 15.04 27.56
C LEU A 123 5.58 15.10 28.94
N ARG A 124 6.31 15.60 29.95
CA ARG A 124 5.79 15.70 31.32
C ARG A 124 4.62 16.67 31.40
N GLY A 125 4.72 17.83 30.75
CA GLY A 125 3.63 18.82 30.69
C GLY A 125 2.35 18.22 30.12
N SER A 126 2.41 17.59 28.94
CA SER A 126 1.24 16.93 28.33
C SER A 126 0.66 15.83 29.22
N PHE A 127 1.52 15.04 29.88
CA PHE A 127 1.08 14.06 30.89
C PHE A 127 0.31 14.73 32.03
N LEU A 128 0.83 15.80 32.63
CA LEU A 128 0.21 16.45 33.78
C LEU A 128 -1.14 17.07 33.44
N VAL A 129 -1.24 17.76 32.31
CA VAL A 129 -2.50 18.37 31.84
C VAL A 129 -3.53 17.29 31.50
N THR A 130 -3.11 16.23 30.80
CA THR A 130 -3.98 15.10 30.46
C THR A 130 -4.45 14.36 31.72
N ARG A 131 -3.55 14.12 32.67
CA ARG A 131 -3.86 13.48 33.97
C ARG A 131 -4.90 14.27 34.76
N ALA A 132 -4.83 15.60 34.74
CA ALA A 132 -5.81 16.45 35.41
C ALA A 132 -7.18 16.43 34.70
N ALA A 133 -7.20 16.39 33.36
CA ALA A 133 -8.44 16.36 32.57
C ALA A 133 -9.16 14.99 32.60
N PHE A 134 -8.42 13.89 32.61
CA PHE A 134 -8.95 12.55 32.38
C PHE A 134 -10.04 12.11 33.38
N PRO A 135 -9.93 12.34 34.71
CA PRO A 135 -10.99 12.01 35.65
C PRO A 135 -12.31 12.75 35.38
N VAL A 136 -12.21 13.99 34.89
CA VAL A 136 -13.37 14.82 34.54
C VAL A 136 -14.06 14.26 33.29
N MET A 137 -13.31 14.05 32.21
CA MET A 137 -13.82 13.45 30.96
C MET A 137 -14.45 12.07 31.20
N LYS A 138 -13.80 11.25 32.03
CA LYS A 138 -14.30 9.92 32.41
C LYS A 138 -15.64 9.98 33.14
N LYS A 139 -15.82 10.95 34.04
CA LYS A 139 -17.09 11.16 34.75
C LYS A 139 -18.19 11.64 33.79
N GLN A 140 -17.84 12.38 32.75
CA GLN A 140 -18.76 12.93 31.76
C GLN A 140 -19.14 11.90 30.68
N GLY A 141 -18.30 10.89 30.44
CA GLY A 141 -18.50 9.92 29.35
C GLY A 141 -18.20 10.51 27.96
N PHE A 142 -17.36 11.53 27.90
CA PHE A 142 -16.90 12.15 26.68
C PHE A 142 -15.52 12.78 26.90
N GLY A 143 -14.62 12.61 25.93
CA GLY A 143 -13.35 13.31 25.89
C GLY A 143 -12.67 13.19 24.53
N ARG A 144 -11.95 14.23 24.12
CA ARG A 144 -11.10 14.23 22.93
C ARG A 144 -9.77 14.84 23.29
N ILE A 145 -8.69 14.08 23.10
CA ILE A 145 -7.34 14.47 23.50
C ILE A 145 -6.45 14.41 22.26
N ILE A 146 -5.64 15.45 22.07
CA ILE A 146 -4.64 15.52 21.01
C ILE A 146 -3.26 15.65 21.63
N MET A 147 -2.35 14.79 21.16
CA MET A 147 -0.91 14.88 21.44
C MET A 147 -0.18 15.41 20.20
N THR A 148 0.68 16.40 20.38
CA THR A 148 1.45 16.98 19.26
C THR A 148 2.85 16.38 19.20
N THR A 149 3.04 15.38 18.34
CA THR A 149 4.36 14.83 17.99
C THR A 149 5.02 15.64 16.86
N SER A 150 5.98 15.07 16.14
CA SER A 150 6.61 15.67 14.95
C SER A 150 7.25 14.59 14.08
N THR A 151 7.51 14.91 12.81
CA THR A 151 8.31 14.05 11.92
C THR A 151 9.73 13.83 12.46
N ALA A 152 10.32 14.83 13.13
CA ALA A 152 11.60 14.67 13.84
C ALA A 152 11.51 13.63 14.96
N GLY A 153 10.35 13.46 15.61
CA GLY A 153 10.12 12.38 16.57
C GLY A 153 9.99 11.02 15.90
N ILE A 154 9.26 10.94 14.78
CA ILE A 154 8.99 9.69 14.05
C ILE A 154 10.24 9.13 13.37
N PHE A 155 10.99 9.99 12.68
CA PHE A 155 12.11 9.58 11.82
C PHE A 155 13.49 9.95 12.38
N GLY A 156 13.53 10.79 13.41
CA GLY A 156 14.77 11.44 13.85
C GLY A 156 15.08 12.70 13.04
N ASN A 157 15.85 13.62 13.64
CA ASN A 157 16.42 14.77 12.95
C ASN A 157 17.76 15.16 13.58
N PHE A 158 18.71 15.64 12.78
CA PHE A 158 20.04 16.00 13.28
C PHE A 158 19.96 17.14 14.29
N GLY A 159 20.67 17.00 15.41
CA GLY A 159 20.72 18.05 16.45
C GLY A 159 19.47 18.15 17.33
N GLN A 160 18.54 17.18 17.26
CA GLN A 160 17.27 17.24 17.98
C GLN A 160 17.00 16.00 18.85
N ALA A 161 18.03 15.33 19.35
CA ALA A 161 17.86 14.08 20.12
C ALA A 161 16.92 14.23 21.35
N ASN A 162 17.01 15.34 22.08
CA ASN A 162 16.10 15.69 23.18
C ASN A 162 14.65 15.87 22.71
N TYR A 163 14.45 16.62 21.62
CA TYR A 163 13.14 16.93 21.07
C TYR A 163 12.48 15.70 20.44
N SER A 164 13.21 14.94 19.61
CA SER A 164 12.77 13.69 19.01
C SER A 164 12.33 12.68 20.06
N ALA A 165 13.12 12.48 21.12
CA ALA A 165 12.79 11.60 22.24
C ALA A 165 11.48 12.01 22.94
N ALA A 166 11.34 13.29 23.29
CA ALA A 166 10.13 13.79 23.93
C ALA A 166 8.89 13.65 23.00
N LYS A 167 9.04 13.93 21.70
CA LYS A 167 7.94 13.89 20.72
C LYS A 167 7.48 12.47 20.41
N LEU A 168 8.38 11.50 20.31
CA LEU A 168 7.97 10.10 20.15
C LEU A 168 7.44 9.52 21.47
N GLY A 169 7.95 9.99 22.62
CA GLY A 169 7.38 9.67 23.94
C GLY A 169 5.91 10.09 24.07
N LEU A 170 5.50 11.19 23.43
CA LEU A 170 4.08 11.61 23.38
C LEU A 170 3.21 10.62 22.60
N LEU A 171 3.73 10.00 21.54
CA LEU A 171 3.02 8.92 20.82
C LEU A 171 2.83 7.71 21.74
N GLY A 172 3.87 7.32 22.47
CA GLY A 172 3.78 6.25 23.48
C GLY A 172 2.74 6.54 24.57
N LEU A 173 2.71 7.78 25.09
CA LEU A 173 1.68 8.22 26.04
C LEU A 173 0.27 8.15 25.42
N SER A 174 0.11 8.64 24.19
CA SER A 174 -1.16 8.65 23.46
C SER A 174 -1.74 7.25 23.29
N ASN A 175 -0.89 6.27 22.94
CA ASN A 175 -1.29 4.87 22.75
C ASN A 175 -1.97 4.31 24.00
N THR A 176 -1.39 4.52 25.19
CA THR A 176 -1.97 4.05 26.45
C THR A 176 -3.23 4.82 26.83
N VAL A 177 -3.24 6.15 26.69
CA VAL A 177 -4.43 6.98 26.99
C VAL A 177 -5.61 6.59 26.10
N ALA A 178 -5.38 6.27 24.83
CA ALA A 178 -6.40 5.78 23.91
C ALA A 178 -7.02 4.45 24.40
N ILE A 179 -6.21 3.52 24.88
CA ILE A 179 -6.68 2.23 25.41
C ILE A 179 -7.49 2.43 26.70
N GLU A 180 -6.97 3.20 27.65
CA GLU A 180 -7.65 3.45 28.94
C GLU A 180 -8.95 4.26 28.78
N GLY A 181 -8.98 5.16 27.80
CA GLY A 181 -10.08 6.08 27.52
C GLY A 181 -11.24 5.48 26.72
N ARG A 182 -10.98 4.47 25.88
CA ARG A 182 -11.94 3.92 24.89
C ARG A 182 -13.30 3.59 25.48
N LYS A 183 -13.34 2.89 26.63
CA LYS A 183 -14.60 2.49 27.29
C LYS A 183 -15.43 3.65 27.85
N TYR A 184 -14.84 4.84 27.96
CA TYR A 184 -15.49 6.05 28.46
C TYR A 184 -15.76 7.08 27.36
N ASN A 185 -15.63 6.69 26.08
CA ASN A 185 -15.72 7.60 24.93
C ASN A 185 -14.73 8.78 25.03
N ILE A 186 -13.53 8.46 25.52
CA ILE A 186 -12.38 9.35 25.51
C ILE A 186 -11.44 8.87 24.41
N ASN A 187 -11.32 9.66 23.35
CA ASN A 187 -10.40 9.35 22.26
C ASN A 187 -9.13 10.16 22.44
N CYS A 188 -7.98 9.54 22.20
CA CYS A 188 -6.68 10.20 22.18
C CYS A 188 -6.00 9.92 20.86
N ASN A 189 -5.65 10.96 20.11
CA ASN A 189 -4.96 10.86 18.83
C ASN A 189 -3.70 11.72 18.82
N THR A 190 -2.78 11.39 17.94
CA THR A 190 -1.49 12.06 17.82
C THR A 190 -1.39 12.74 16.46
N VAL A 191 -0.96 14.00 16.44
CA VAL A 191 -0.70 14.75 15.21
C VAL A 191 0.78 15.14 15.13
N ALA A 192 1.38 14.94 13.96
CA ALA A 192 2.70 15.40 13.57
C ALA A 192 2.52 16.56 12.57
N PRO A 193 2.32 17.79 13.05
CA PRO A 193 2.03 18.91 12.19
C PRO A 193 3.30 19.42 11.51
N PHE A 194 3.14 19.90 10.28
CA PHE A 194 4.12 20.64 9.52
C PHE A 194 3.51 21.99 9.15
N GLY A 195 4.03 23.07 9.73
CA GLY A 195 3.48 24.40 9.58
C GLY A 195 4.52 25.50 9.80
N GLY A 196 4.41 26.56 9.02
CA GLY A 196 5.14 27.82 9.16
C GLY A 196 4.80 28.45 10.50
N THR A 197 5.77 28.45 11.41
CA THR A 197 5.66 29.09 12.73
C THR A 197 6.97 29.80 13.04
N ARG A 198 6.99 30.60 14.11
CA ARG A 198 8.23 31.17 14.67
C ARG A 198 9.34 30.13 14.93
N MET A 199 9.00 28.84 15.05
CA MET A 199 9.99 27.76 15.21
C MET A 199 10.63 27.30 13.89
N THR A 200 10.04 27.64 12.74
CA THR A 200 10.50 27.21 11.40
C THR A 200 10.85 28.39 10.49
N GLU A 201 10.55 29.63 10.89
CA GLU A 201 10.81 30.88 10.16
C GLU A 201 12.28 31.03 9.72
N ASP A 202 13.24 30.69 10.57
CA ASP A 202 14.67 30.86 10.28
C ASP A 202 15.24 29.78 9.32
N ILE A 203 14.43 28.78 8.94
CA ILE A 203 14.87 27.59 8.19
C ILE A 203 14.15 27.47 6.83
N MET A 204 13.01 28.13 6.65
CA MET A 204 12.17 28.02 5.46
C MET A 204 12.11 29.35 4.68
N PRO A 205 12.22 29.31 3.34
CA PRO A 205 11.84 30.40 2.46
C PRO A 205 10.44 31.00 2.74
N PRO A 206 10.24 32.33 2.55
CA PRO A 206 8.99 33.02 2.87
C PRO A 206 7.74 32.50 2.13
N ASP A 207 7.89 32.13 0.87
CA ASP A 207 6.85 31.53 0.03
C ASP A 207 6.36 30.18 0.59
N MET A 208 7.28 29.31 1.01
CA MET A 208 6.91 28.06 1.68
C MET A 208 6.22 28.30 3.03
N LEU A 209 6.61 29.34 3.78
CA LEU A 209 5.91 29.70 5.03
C LEU A 209 4.46 30.13 4.77
N GLU A 210 4.17 30.73 3.62
CA GLU A 210 2.80 31.11 3.23
C GLU A 210 1.91 29.90 2.88
N GLU A 211 2.48 28.84 2.32
CA GLU A 211 1.77 27.59 2.01
C GLU A 211 1.62 26.67 3.22
N LEU A 212 2.45 26.85 4.25
CA LEU A 212 2.44 26.05 5.47
C LEU A 212 1.66 26.70 6.61
N LYS A 213 0.61 27.45 6.29
CA LYS A 213 -0.23 28.15 7.26
C LYS A 213 -0.82 27.20 8.33
N PRO A 214 -0.79 27.57 9.63
CA PRO A 214 -1.46 26.82 10.71
C PRO A 214 -2.92 26.45 10.44
N GLU A 215 -3.61 27.27 9.65
CA GLU A 215 -5.00 27.12 9.22
C GLU A 215 -5.23 25.85 8.40
N PHE A 216 -4.19 25.25 7.82
CA PHE A 216 -4.29 23.98 7.10
C PHE A 216 -4.17 22.75 8.00
N VAL A 217 -3.64 22.91 9.20
CA VAL A 217 -3.54 21.83 10.21
C VAL A 217 -4.74 21.83 11.15
N ALA A 218 -5.27 23.01 11.48
CA ALA A 218 -6.37 23.18 12.43
C ALA A 218 -7.65 22.36 12.10
N PRO A 219 -8.06 22.18 10.82
CA PRO A 219 -9.20 21.35 10.46
C PRO A 219 -9.02 19.88 10.85
N VAL A 220 -7.81 19.32 10.73
CA VAL A 220 -7.51 17.93 11.13
C VAL A 220 -7.67 17.76 12.63
N VAL A 221 -7.07 18.67 13.41
CA VAL A 221 -7.20 18.68 14.88
C VAL A 221 -8.66 18.86 15.30
N SER A 222 -9.41 19.71 14.61
CA SER A 222 -10.83 19.92 14.89
C SER A 222 -11.65 18.66 14.59
N TRP A 223 -11.42 18.00 13.45
CA TRP A 223 -12.08 16.73 13.13
C TRP A 223 -11.82 15.66 14.18
N LEU A 224 -10.57 15.46 14.57
CA LEU A 224 -10.20 14.49 15.62
C LEU A 224 -10.80 14.84 17.00
N CYS A 225 -11.16 16.11 17.21
CA CYS A 225 -11.83 16.59 18.40
C CYS A 225 -13.38 16.60 18.31
N HIS A 226 -13.96 16.25 17.17
CA HIS A 226 -15.41 16.27 17.00
C HIS A 226 -16.06 15.02 17.62
N GLU A 227 -17.33 15.13 18.02
CA GLU A 227 -18.06 14.02 18.64
C GLU A 227 -18.32 12.86 17.67
N ASP A 228 -18.54 13.17 16.39
CA ASP A 228 -18.70 12.19 15.31
C ASP A 228 -17.39 11.47 14.91
N CYS A 229 -16.23 11.95 15.37
CA CYS A 229 -14.99 11.25 15.14
C CYS A 229 -14.81 10.13 16.16
N HIS A 230 -14.76 8.90 15.65
CA HIS A 230 -14.59 7.68 16.44
C HIS A 230 -13.15 7.16 16.46
N ASP A 231 -12.24 7.80 15.73
CA ASP A 231 -10.84 7.37 15.68
C ASP A 231 -10.15 7.64 17.03
N THR A 232 -9.35 6.68 17.48
CA THR A 232 -8.53 6.78 18.69
C THR A 232 -7.27 5.94 18.53
N GLY A 233 -6.15 6.40 19.06
CA GLY A 233 -4.83 5.78 18.88
C GLY A 233 -4.21 6.05 17.51
N GLY A 234 -4.79 6.95 16.71
CA GLY A 234 -4.26 7.30 15.40
C GLY A 234 -3.03 8.21 15.47
N LEU A 235 -2.14 8.08 14.48
CA LEU A 235 -1.02 8.98 14.21
C LEU A 235 -1.23 9.64 12.85
N TYR A 236 -1.28 10.96 12.82
CA TYR A 236 -1.57 11.73 11.60
C TYR A 236 -0.45 12.72 11.29
N VAL A 237 0.10 12.68 10.09
CA VAL A 237 1.01 13.72 9.57
C VAL A 237 0.20 14.68 8.72
N THR A 238 0.37 15.98 8.91
CA THR A 238 -0.41 16.99 8.16
C THR A 238 0.32 18.31 8.01
N GLY A 239 0.17 18.95 6.86
CA GLY A 239 0.73 20.26 6.50
C GLY A 239 0.32 20.65 5.08
N GLY A 240 0.21 21.95 4.78
CA GLY A 240 -0.13 22.44 3.43
C GLY A 240 -1.47 21.92 2.86
N GLY A 241 -2.39 21.48 3.71
CA GLY A 241 -3.68 20.89 3.32
C GLY A 241 -3.65 19.37 3.08
N TRP A 242 -2.46 18.75 3.11
CA TRP A 242 -2.29 17.31 3.03
C TRP A 242 -2.42 16.64 4.40
N VAL A 243 -2.95 15.42 4.42
CA VAL A 243 -3.16 14.60 5.63
C VAL A 243 -2.87 13.14 5.30
N SER A 244 -2.08 12.48 6.13
CA SER A 244 -1.83 11.03 6.05
C SER A 244 -1.86 10.37 7.43
N LYS A 245 -2.34 9.12 7.47
CA LYS A 245 -2.36 8.29 8.67
C LYS A 245 -1.19 7.31 8.64
N PHE A 246 -0.41 7.28 9.71
CA PHE A 246 0.73 6.39 9.87
C PHE A 246 0.38 5.25 10.83
N ARG A 247 0.99 4.08 10.63
CA ARG A 247 0.89 2.90 11.49
C ARG A 247 2.19 2.10 11.46
N TRP A 248 2.35 1.19 12.41
CA TRP A 248 3.45 0.23 12.39
C TRP A 248 3.20 -0.89 11.38
N GLU A 249 4.30 -1.44 10.88
CA GLU A 249 4.34 -2.62 10.03
C GLU A 249 5.42 -3.54 10.61
N ASN A 250 5.15 -4.84 10.66
CA ASN A 250 6.06 -5.83 11.21
C ASN A 250 6.34 -6.90 10.15
N THR A 251 7.56 -7.43 10.13
CA THR A 251 7.84 -8.65 9.36
C THR A 251 7.16 -9.85 10.02
N THR A 252 6.99 -10.94 9.28
CA THR A 252 6.48 -12.22 9.86
C THR A 252 7.45 -12.83 10.87
N GLY A 253 8.70 -12.36 10.89
CA GLY A 253 9.76 -12.84 11.77
C GLY A 253 10.25 -14.26 11.43
N VAL A 254 11.28 -14.70 12.16
CA VAL A 254 11.87 -16.04 12.02
C VAL A 254 12.20 -16.61 13.39
N MET A 255 11.92 -17.91 13.58
CA MET A 255 12.39 -18.65 14.75
C MET A 255 13.88 -18.98 14.60
N CYS A 256 14.75 -18.23 15.27
CA CYS A 256 16.21 -18.38 15.20
C CYS A 256 16.79 -19.50 16.10
N ARG A 257 15.96 -20.37 16.66
CA ARG A 257 16.43 -21.58 17.37
C ARG A 257 15.72 -22.80 16.83
N GLU A 258 16.44 -23.91 16.70
CA GLU A 258 15.92 -25.11 16.04
C GLU A 258 14.92 -25.90 16.90
N SER A 259 15.05 -25.80 18.22
CA SER A 259 14.23 -26.52 19.18
C SER A 259 14.15 -25.78 20.52
N ARG A 260 13.26 -26.23 21.41
CA ARG A 260 13.10 -25.70 22.77
C ARG A 260 14.35 -25.85 23.63
N VAL A 261 15.20 -26.81 23.31
CA VAL A 261 16.44 -27.10 24.04
C VAL A 261 17.69 -26.65 23.27
N SER A 262 17.55 -26.16 22.04
CA SER A 262 18.65 -25.55 21.28
C SER A 262 18.90 -24.14 21.79
N ALA A 263 20.18 -23.80 21.99
CA ALA A 263 20.59 -22.43 22.23
C ALA A 263 20.36 -21.57 20.98
N MET A 264 19.90 -20.34 21.18
CA MET A 264 19.91 -19.30 20.15
C MET A 264 21.28 -18.65 20.18
N THR A 265 21.96 -18.55 19.03
CA THR A 265 23.28 -17.91 18.95
C THR A 265 23.25 -16.68 18.04
N PRO A 266 24.19 -15.73 18.18
CA PRO A 266 24.31 -14.61 17.26
C PRO A 266 24.44 -15.04 15.79
N GLU A 267 25.09 -16.19 15.51
CA GLU A 267 25.21 -16.75 14.17
C GLU A 267 23.86 -17.18 13.60
N THR A 268 23.02 -17.85 14.40
CA THR A 268 21.66 -18.24 13.94
C THR A 268 20.77 -17.05 13.60
N VAL A 269 20.99 -15.90 14.26
CA VAL A 269 20.33 -14.63 13.95
C VAL A 269 20.89 -14.04 12.66
N ARG A 270 22.22 -13.92 12.54
CA ARG A 270 22.90 -13.41 11.34
C ARG A 270 22.50 -14.19 10.10
N ASP A 271 22.49 -15.52 10.18
CA ASP A 271 22.23 -16.40 9.04
C ASP A 271 20.75 -16.36 8.59
N ASN A 272 19.85 -15.81 9.42
CA ASN A 272 18.45 -15.54 9.07
C ASN A 272 18.13 -14.04 8.93
N TRP A 273 19.13 -13.16 8.96
CA TRP A 273 18.91 -11.71 9.04
C TRP A 273 18.07 -11.17 7.87
N ASP A 274 18.35 -11.62 6.65
CA ASP A 274 17.59 -11.22 5.46
C ASP A 274 16.10 -11.56 5.57
N LYS A 275 15.77 -12.69 6.21
CA LYS A 275 14.37 -13.09 6.44
C LYS A 275 13.74 -12.33 7.61
N ILE A 276 14.50 -12.03 8.66
CA ILE A 276 14.03 -11.22 9.79
C ILE A 276 13.64 -9.83 9.31
N CYS A 277 14.36 -9.29 8.32
CA CYS A 277 14.14 -7.96 7.75
C CYS A 277 13.26 -7.96 6.48
N ASP A 278 12.63 -9.08 6.12
CA ASP A 278 11.78 -9.17 4.92
C ASP A 278 10.35 -8.68 5.18
N PHE A 279 9.97 -7.58 4.52
CA PHE A 279 8.64 -6.96 4.59
C PHE A 279 7.68 -7.41 3.46
N THR A 280 8.07 -8.35 2.60
CA THR A 280 7.27 -8.76 1.42
C THR A 280 5.87 -9.29 1.80
N ASN A 281 5.76 -9.99 2.93
CA ASN A 281 4.50 -10.51 3.46
C ASN A 281 4.23 -9.97 4.88
N SER A 282 4.46 -8.67 5.07
CA SER A 282 4.34 -8.01 6.38
C SER A 282 2.94 -8.04 6.97
N GLU A 283 2.89 -7.86 8.29
CA GLU A 283 1.66 -7.80 9.08
C GLU A 283 1.54 -6.45 9.80
N ASN A 284 0.30 -6.02 10.04
CA ASN A 284 -0.01 -4.91 10.93
C ASN A 284 -0.62 -5.46 12.21
N LEU A 285 0.21 -5.63 13.23
CA LEU A 285 -0.21 -6.02 14.58
C LEU A 285 -0.58 -4.75 15.34
N GLU A 286 -1.84 -4.65 15.79
CA GLU A 286 -2.43 -3.42 16.34
C GLU A 286 -2.47 -3.41 17.87
N SER A 287 -2.09 -4.51 18.53
CA SER A 287 -2.14 -4.64 19.98
C SER A 287 -0.99 -5.47 20.57
N ASN A 288 -0.71 -5.26 21.85
CA ASN A 288 0.29 -6.05 22.58
C ASN A 288 -0.14 -7.52 22.71
N GLU A 289 -1.45 -7.78 22.80
CA GLU A 289 -2.04 -9.11 22.86
C GLU A 289 -1.81 -9.90 21.57
N GLU A 290 -1.97 -9.28 20.40
CA GLU A 290 -1.71 -9.89 19.09
C GLU A 290 -0.23 -10.26 18.94
N THR A 291 0.68 -9.34 19.25
CA THR A 291 2.14 -9.60 19.22
C THR A 291 2.52 -10.74 20.16
N THR A 292 2.00 -10.74 21.39
CA THR A 292 2.25 -11.81 22.35
C THR A 292 1.68 -13.15 21.86
N GLY A 293 0.48 -13.12 21.28
CA GLY A 293 -0.18 -14.29 20.68
C GLY A 293 0.65 -14.91 19.56
N SER A 294 1.15 -14.09 18.64
CA SER A 294 2.03 -14.53 17.55
C SER A 294 3.30 -15.18 18.10
N ILE A 295 3.98 -14.56 19.07
CA ILE A 295 5.18 -15.14 19.69
C ILE A 295 4.86 -16.50 20.34
N LEU A 296 3.76 -16.60 21.10
CA LEU A 296 3.34 -17.85 21.74
C LEU A 296 3.00 -18.94 20.72
N GLU A 297 2.39 -18.58 19.60
CA GLU A 297 2.12 -19.50 18.50
C GLU A 297 3.41 -20.07 17.92
N VAL A 298 4.39 -19.22 17.60
CA VAL A 298 5.69 -19.67 17.08
C VAL A 298 6.41 -20.55 18.12
N LEU A 299 6.31 -20.22 19.42
CA LEU A 299 6.87 -21.05 20.50
C LEU A 299 6.18 -22.41 20.63
N ASN A 300 4.86 -22.47 20.46
CA ASN A 300 4.10 -23.73 20.50
C ASN A 300 4.45 -24.66 19.34
N ASN A 301 4.83 -24.08 18.20
CA ASN A 301 5.27 -24.82 17.02
C ASN A 301 6.72 -25.31 17.10
N LEU A 302 7.48 -24.91 18.13
CA LEU A 302 8.87 -25.31 18.33
C LEU A 302 8.97 -26.69 19.00
N LYS A 303 9.75 -27.59 18.39
CA LYS A 303 9.95 -28.99 18.84
C LYS A 303 10.82 -29.07 20.11
N ASP A 304 10.67 -30.15 20.89
CA ASP A 304 11.39 -30.36 22.17
C ASP A 304 12.86 -30.81 22.04
N THR A 305 13.32 -31.24 20.85
CA THR A 305 14.68 -31.79 20.67
C THR A 305 15.39 -31.17 19.46
N PRO A 306 16.72 -30.93 19.50
CA PRO A 306 17.49 -30.41 18.38
C PRO A 306 17.55 -31.47 17.28
N GLY A 307 17.44 -31.07 16.02
CA GLY A 307 17.65 -31.99 14.90
C GLY A 307 19.12 -32.37 14.81
N THR A 308 19.48 -33.60 15.17
CA THR A 308 20.84 -34.10 14.97
C THR A 308 21.09 -34.38 13.49
N GLU A 309 21.98 -33.61 12.87
CA GLU A 309 22.74 -34.08 11.71
C GLU A 309 23.54 -35.34 12.11
N LEU A 310 23.46 -36.42 11.34
CA LEU A 310 24.23 -37.63 11.59
C LEU A 310 25.07 -38.03 10.38
N HIS A 311 26.38 -37.77 10.49
CA HIS A 311 27.42 -38.56 9.87
C HIS A 311 27.36 -40.03 10.34
N HIS A 312 27.66 -40.96 9.44
CA HIS A 312 27.65 -42.42 9.60
C HIS A 312 28.32 -42.98 10.87
N THR A 313 27.72 -44.00 11.53
CA THR A 313 28.27 -45.36 11.81
C THR A 313 27.32 -46.20 12.71
N HIS A 314 27.52 -47.53 12.73
CA HIS A 314 26.55 -48.60 13.04
C HIS A 314 26.09 -48.83 14.51
N SER A 315 24.77 -49.12 14.64
CA SER A 315 24.05 -50.12 15.50
C SER A 315 24.15 -50.13 17.04
N PRO A 316 23.18 -50.73 17.81
CA PRO A 316 21.85 -51.27 17.45
C PRO A 316 20.66 -50.90 18.39
N ALA A 317 19.47 -50.88 17.76
CA ALA A 317 18.15 -51.37 18.23
C ALA A 317 17.41 -50.73 19.43
N SER A 318 16.34 -50.01 19.10
CA SER A 318 15.00 -50.14 19.73
C SER A 318 13.93 -49.75 18.69
N THR A 319 12.84 -50.52 18.65
CA THR A 319 12.04 -50.83 17.45
C THR A 319 10.78 -49.96 17.29
N SER A 320 10.77 -49.13 16.24
CA SER A 320 9.60 -48.79 15.40
C SER A 320 10.15 -48.29 14.04
N PRO A 321 9.66 -48.77 12.88
CA PRO A 321 10.34 -48.58 11.61
C PRO A 321 10.26 -47.12 11.17
N SER A 322 11.39 -46.43 11.07
CA SER A 322 11.49 -45.18 10.34
C SER A 322 11.24 -45.48 8.85
N THR A 323 10.02 -45.31 8.38
CA THR A 323 9.72 -45.37 6.95
C THR A 323 10.48 -44.24 6.25
N THR A 324 11.48 -44.58 5.46
CA THR A 324 12.21 -43.69 4.55
C THR A 324 11.74 -43.90 3.12
N GLY A 325 11.91 -42.91 2.24
CA GLY A 325 11.44 -42.98 0.85
C GLY A 325 9.93 -42.74 0.69
N PRO A 326 9.31 -43.13 -0.44
CA PRO A 326 7.96 -42.69 -0.81
C PRO A 326 6.88 -42.91 0.27
N LEU A 327 6.94 -44.04 1.01
CA LEU A 327 5.95 -44.34 2.06
C LEU A 327 5.97 -43.36 3.23
N SER A 328 7.06 -42.61 3.43
CA SER A 328 7.16 -41.59 4.46
C SER A 328 6.22 -40.39 4.22
N ALA A 329 5.76 -40.19 2.97
CA ALA A 329 4.84 -39.12 2.63
C ALA A 329 3.38 -39.43 3.02
N LEU A 330 3.04 -40.69 3.31
CA LEU A 330 1.66 -41.10 3.59
C LEU A 330 1.10 -40.40 4.84
N GLY A 331 -0.04 -39.73 4.70
CA GLY A 331 -0.69 -39.01 5.80
C GLY A 331 -0.12 -37.62 6.08
N VAL A 332 0.90 -37.16 5.35
CA VAL A 332 1.38 -35.78 5.44
C VAL A 332 0.24 -34.84 5.05
N SER A 333 -0.08 -33.92 5.96
CA SER A 333 -1.10 -32.89 5.76
C SER A 333 -0.52 -31.49 5.91
N MET A 334 -0.97 -30.59 5.05
CA MET A 334 -0.64 -29.18 5.08
C MET A 334 -1.78 -28.37 5.70
N GLY A 335 -1.42 -27.30 6.40
CA GLY A 335 -2.38 -26.30 6.84
C GLY A 335 -3.03 -25.60 5.65
N PRO A 336 -4.10 -24.82 5.88
CA PRO A 336 -4.77 -24.09 4.82
C PRO A 336 -3.81 -23.09 4.15
N THR A 337 -3.74 -23.12 2.82
CA THR A 337 -3.08 -22.09 2.01
C THR A 337 -4.15 -21.19 1.40
N ASN A 338 -4.05 -19.87 1.64
CA ASN A 338 -4.98 -18.89 1.10
C ASN A 338 -4.62 -18.56 -0.36
N PHE A 339 -5.64 -18.46 -1.21
CA PHE A 339 -5.54 -18.05 -2.60
C PHE A 339 -6.64 -17.04 -2.90
N THR A 340 -6.26 -15.79 -3.16
CA THR A 340 -7.19 -14.72 -3.52
C THR A 340 -7.24 -14.57 -5.03
N TYR A 341 -8.45 -14.47 -5.58
CA TYR A 341 -8.67 -14.21 -7.00
C TYR A 341 -9.81 -13.23 -7.21
N THR A 342 -9.72 -12.52 -8.34
CA THR A 342 -10.66 -11.53 -8.81
C THR A 342 -11.40 -12.04 -10.04
N LYS A 343 -12.38 -11.26 -10.52
CA LYS A 343 -13.07 -11.55 -11.78
C LYS A 343 -12.09 -11.63 -12.97
N LYS A 344 -11.01 -10.84 -12.94
CA LYS A 344 -9.94 -10.86 -13.96
C LYS A 344 -9.29 -12.23 -14.05
N ASP A 345 -8.99 -12.85 -12.91
CA ASP A 345 -8.33 -14.16 -12.85
C ASP A 345 -9.25 -15.28 -13.36
N ALA A 346 -10.55 -15.19 -13.06
CA ALA A 346 -11.56 -16.10 -13.60
C ALA A 346 -11.67 -16.00 -15.14
N ILE A 347 -11.67 -14.78 -15.68
CA ILE A 347 -11.68 -14.52 -17.14
C ILE A 347 -10.38 -15.02 -17.77
N LEU A 348 -9.23 -14.73 -17.15
CA LEU A 348 -7.92 -15.16 -17.62
C LEU A 348 -7.83 -16.68 -17.71
N TYR A 349 -8.33 -17.40 -16.71
CA TYR A 349 -8.44 -18.85 -16.75
C TYR A 349 -9.35 -19.33 -17.88
N ALA A 350 -10.53 -18.72 -18.04
CA ALA A 350 -11.47 -19.09 -19.10
C ALA A 350 -10.84 -18.97 -20.49
N LEU A 351 -10.16 -17.85 -20.76
CA LEU A 351 -9.37 -17.66 -21.99
C LEU A 351 -8.21 -18.67 -22.10
N GLY A 352 -7.53 -18.92 -20.98
CA GLY A 352 -6.44 -19.90 -20.88
C GLY A 352 -6.84 -21.33 -21.21
N VAL A 353 -8.10 -21.71 -21.00
CA VAL A 353 -8.67 -23.00 -21.45
C VAL A 353 -9.45 -22.88 -22.76
N GLY A 354 -9.23 -21.80 -23.51
CA GLY A 354 -9.69 -21.59 -24.88
C GLY A 354 -11.13 -21.08 -25.02
N MET A 355 -11.74 -20.52 -23.96
CA MET A 355 -13.05 -19.87 -24.06
C MET A 355 -12.96 -18.68 -25.00
N SER A 356 -13.95 -18.51 -25.86
CA SER A 356 -13.98 -17.46 -26.88
C SER A 356 -15.27 -16.66 -26.81
N THR A 357 -15.21 -15.41 -27.27
CA THR A 357 -16.42 -14.60 -27.52
C THR A 357 -17.29 -15.16 -28.65
N GLN A 358 -16.77 -16.13 -29.42
CA GLN A 358 -17.53 -16.87 -30.43
C GLN A 358 -18.31 -18.07 -29.85
N ASP A 359 -18.04 -18.47 -28.61
CA ASP A 359 -18.84 -19.50 -27.93
C ASP A 359 -20.20 -18.91 -27.54
N GLU A 360 -21.29 -19.67 -27.76
CA GLU A 360 -22.67 -19.22 -27.52
C GLU A 360 -22.89 -18.70 -26.09
N ASP A 361 -22.22 -19.32 -25.12
CA ASP A 361 -22.24 -18.93 -23.71
C ASP A 361 -20.98 -18.19 -23.25
N GLY A 362 -20.10 -17.78 -24.17
CA GLY A 362 -18.78 -17.23 -23.83
C GLY A 362 -18.83 -16.01 -22.90
N LEU A 363 -19.82 -15.13 -23.07
CA LEU A 363 -19.95 -13.90 -22.27
C LEU A 363 -20.10 -14.16 -20.76
N ARG A 364 -20.74 -15.26 -20.34
CA ARG A 364 -20.89 -15.57 -18.90
C ARG A 364 -19.57 -15.91 -18.22
N PHE A 365 -18.54 -16.25 -18.99
CA PHE A 365 -17.21 -16.58 -18.49
C PHE A 365 -16.18 -15.49 -18.79
N LEU A 366 -16.47 -14.61 -19.75
CA LEU A 366 -15.52 -13.63 -20.29
C LEU A 366 -15.87 -12.17 -19.99
N TYR A 367 -17.08 -11.89 -19.48
CA TYR A 367 -17.52 -10.53 -19.21
C TYR A 367 -18.09 -10.40 -17.80
N GLU A 368 -17.37 -9.66 -16.96
CA GLU A 368 -17.62 -9.44 -15.53
C GLU A 368 -18.95 -8.77 -15.19
N ASN A 369 -19.58 -8.12 -16.17
CA ASN A 369 -20.90 -7.48 -16.04
C ASN A 369 -22.02 -8.29 -16.69
N SER A 370 -21.72 -9.49 -17.22
CA SER A 370 -22.76 -10.45 -17.61
C SER A 370 -23.69 -10.73 -16.41
N GLU A 371 -25.00 -10.87 -16.66
CA GLU A 371 -25.97 -11.11 -15.58
C GLU A 371 -25.63 -12.38 -14.78
N ASP A 372 -25.11 -13.39 -15.47
CA ASP A 372 -24.74 -14.71 -14.95
C ASP A 372 -23.22 -14.95 -14.93
N PHE A 373 -22.42 -13.88 -14.74
CA PHE A 373 -20.95 -14.02 -14.70
C PHE A 373 -20.52 -15.02 -13.62
N CYS A 374 -19.75 -16.03 -14.02
CA CYS A 374 -19.23 -17.06 -13.12
C CYS A 374 -17.93 -17.69 -13.63
N PRO A 375 -17.08 -18.23 -12.73
CA PRO A 375 -15.92 -19.02 -13.15
C PRO A 375 -16.33 -20.35 -13.78
N LEU A 376 -15.46 -20.88 -14.64
CA LEU A 376 -15.64 -22.24 -15.17
C LEU A 376 -15.56 -23.29 -14.05
N PRO A 377 -16.31 -24.41 -14.14
CA PRO A 377 -16.30 -25.47 -13.13
C PRO A 377 -14.92 -26.04 -12.79
N THR A 378 -13.98 -25.99 -13.73
CA THR A 378 -12.61 -26.49 -13.56
C THR A 378 -11.66 -25.44 -12.97
N PHE A 379 -12.10 -24.21 -12.70
CA PHE A 379 -11.25 -23.16 -12.12
C PHE A 379 -10.65 -23.56 -10.76
N THR A 380 -11.35 -24.39 -9.98
CA THR A 380 -10.92 -24.89 -8.65
C THR A 380 -9.61 -25.69 -8.68
N VAL A 381 -9.13 -26.11 -9.84
CA VAL A 381 -7.78 -26.69 -9.99
C VAL A 381 -6.68 -25.67 -9.67
N ILE A 382 -6.92 -24.39 -9.90
CA ILE A 382 -5.95 -23.30 -9.69
C ILE A 382 -5.62 -23.09 -8.21
N PRO A 383 -6.58 -22.82 -7.30
CA PRO A 383 -6.27 -22.72 -5.87
C PRO A 383 -5.71 -24.03 -5.31
N SER A 384 -6.16 -25.18 -5.81
CA SER A 384 -5.62 -26.50 -5.43
C SER A 384 -4.15 -26.66 -5.84
N GLN A 385 -3.79 -26.20 -7.04
CA GLN A 385 -2.43 -26.21 -7.54
C GLN A 385 -1.55 -25.24 -6.75
N ALA A 386 -2.03 -24.04 -6.47
CA ALA A 386 -1.30 -23.04 -5.69
C ALA A 386 -0.97 -23.56 -4.29
N ALA A 387 -1.92 -24.22 -3.61
CA ALA A 387 -1.65 -24.87 -2.33
C ALA A 387 -0.57 -25.95 -2.44
N MET A 388 -0.59 -26.76 -3.50
CA MET A 388 0.38 -27.84 -3.72
C MET A 388 1.79 -27.34 -4.10
N MET A 389 1.88 -26.28 -4.91
CA MET A 389 3.15 -25.75 -5.44
C MET A 389 3.78 -24.66 -4.58
N GLY A 390 2.96 -23.83 -3.91
CA GLY A 390 3.40 -22.77 -3.01
C GLY A 390 3.56 -23.21 -1.56
N GLY A 391 3.12 -24.43 -1.21
CA GLY A 391 3.18 -24.96 0.15
C GLY A 391 4.43 -25.78 0.46
N ASP A 392 4.67 -25.97 1.75
CA ASP A 392 5.67 -26.84 2.39
C ASP A 392 5.52 -28.35 2.07
N LEU A 393 4.86 -28.74 0.97
CA LEU A 393 4.56 -30.14 0.68
C LEU A 393 5.84 -30.99 0.64
N TRP A 394 6.82 -30.54 -0.15
CA TRP A 394 8.09 -31.26 -0.33
C TRP A 394 9.00 -31.11 0.91
N SER A 395 8.96 -29.97 1.60
CA SER A 395 9.75 -29.76 2.83
C SER A 395 9.24 -30.62 3.98
N LYS A 396 7.92 -30.85 4.10
CA LYS A 396 7.30 -31.75 5.08
C LYS A 396 7.50 -33.23 4.77
N MET A 397 7.85 -33.58 3.53
CA MET A 397 8.27 -34.92 3.14
C MET A 397 9.80 -35.13 3.32
N SER A 398 10.41 -34.54 4.35
CA SER A 398 11.88 -34.49 4.53
C SER A 398 12.60 -35.85 4.53
N ASN A 399 11.89 -36.96 4.75
CA ASN A 399 12.42 -38.32 4.72
C ASN A 399 12.44 -38.94 3.31
N TRP A 400 12.13 -38.16 2.28
CA TRP A 400 12.17 -38.53 0.87
C TRP A 400 12.45 -37.30 0.00
N SER A 401 13.54 -37.35 -0.78
CA SER A 401 13.92 -36.26 -1.69
C SER A 401 13.90 -36.75 -3.15
N PRO A 402 12.72 -36.76 -3.80
CA PRO A 402 12.60 -37.21 -5.18
C PRO A 402 13.10 -36.15 -6.16
N ASP A 403 13.59 -36.60 -7.31
CA ASP A 403 13.95 -35.71 -8.43
C ASP A 403 12.68 -35.12 -9.08
N LEU A 404 12.35 -33.88 -8.72
CA LEU A 404 11.14 -33.19 -9.18
C LEU A 404 11.12 -32.94 -10.70
N THR A 405 12.26 -33.03 -11.40
CA THR A 405 12.28 -32.95 -12.87
C THR A 405 11.61 -34.16 -13.53
N LYS A 406 11.40 -35.24 -12.78
CA LYS A 406 10.71 -36.46 -13.21
C LYS A 406 9.27 -36.56 -12.71
N LEU A 407 8.71 -35.48 -12.18
CA LEU A 407 7.34 -35.39 -11.72
C LEU A 407 6.38 -35.26 -12.90
N LEU A 408 5.46 -36.21 -13.04
CA LEU A 408 4.41 -36.20 -14.03
C LEU A 408 3.04 -36.12 -13.35
N HIS A 409 2.19 -35.22 -13.81
CA HIS A 409 0.79 -35.21 -13.39
C HIS A 409 0.05 -36.34 -14.14
N GLY A 410 -0.33 -37.39 -13.42
CA GLY A 410 -0.94 -38.60 -13.98
C GLY A 410 -2.46 -38.53 -14.11
N GLU A 411 -3.17 -38.14 -13.06
CA GLU A 411 -4.64 -38.10 -13.03
C GLU A 411 -5.16 -36.92 -12.22
N MET A 412 -6.30 -36.37 -12.65
CA MET A 412 -6.98 -35.28 -11.96
C MET A 412 -8.44 -35.63 -11.70
N TYR A 413 -8.91 -35.39 -10.47
CA TYR A 413 -10.31 -35.36 -10.08
C TYR A 413 -10.67 -34.02 -9.47
N ILE A 414 -11.83 -33.47 -9.83
CA ILE A 414 -12.48 -32.35 -9.13
C ILE A 414 -13.94 -32.70 -8.84
N GLU A 415 -14.46 -32.15 -7.75
CA GLU A 415 -15.88 -32.15 -7.39
C GLU A 415 -16.25 -30.78 -6.82
N ASN A 416 -17.18 -30.11 -7.49
CA ASN A 416 -17.72 -28.83 -7.05
C ASN A 416 -18.89 -29.13 -6.11
N VAL A 417 -18.75 -28.73 -4.85
CA VAL A 417 -19.77 -28.93 -3.80
C VAL A 417 -20.65 -27.69 -3.60
N ALA A 418 -20.14 -26.51 -3.95
CA ALA A 418 -20.90 -25.26 -3.96
C ALA A 418 -20.55 -24.42 -5.21
N PRO A 419 -21.39 -23.42 -5.56
CA PRO A 419 -21.06 -22.47 -6.62
C PRO A 419 -19.72 -21.76 -6.34
N ILE A 420 -18.89 -21.64 -7.38
CA ILE A 420 -17.62 -20.92 -7.28
C ILE A 420 -17.94 -19.41 -7.38
N PRO A 421 -17.57 -18.58 -6.37
CA PRO A 421 -17.87 -17.16 -6.42
C PRO A 421 -17.09 -16.45 -7.56
N PRO A 422 -17.57 -15.31 -8.09
CA PRO A 422 -16.83 -14.55 -9.11
C PRO A 422 -15.47 -14.01 -8.68
N ALA A 423 -15.29 -13.79 -7.38
CA ALA A 423 -14.06 -13.35 -6.73
C ALA A 423 -14.14 -13.78 -5.26
N ALA A 424 -13.03 -14.25 -4.68
CA ALA A 424 -12.96 -14.64 -3.27
C ALA A 424 -11.50 -14.88 -2.84
N THR A 425 -11.29 -14.92 -1.53
CA THR A 425 -10.15 -15.61 -0.92
C THR A 425 -10.58 -17.02 -0.54
N LEU A 426 -9.87 -18.03 -1.04
CA LEU A 426 -10.14 -19.44 -0.76
C LEU A 426 -8.99 -20.07 0.00
N ALA A 427 -9.29 -20.80 1.07
CA ALA A 427 -8.34 -21.57 1.84
C ALA A 427 -8.35 -23.03 1.38
N THR A 428 -7.21 -23.57 0.94
CA THR A 428 -7.11 -24.97 0.50
C THR A 428 -6.18 -25.77 1.40
N THR A 429 -6.65 -26.91 1.90
CA THR A 429 -5.85 -27.90 2.64
C THR A 429 -5.52 -29.09 1.75
N THR A 430 -4.28 -29.57 1.84
CA THR A 430 -3.78 -30.71 1.04
C THR A 430 -3.30 -31.85 1.95
N THR A 431 -3.66 -33.09 1.62
CA THR A 431 -3.26 -34.28 2.37
C THR A 431 -2.83 -35.41 1.43
N VAL A 432 -1.72 -36.08 1.72
CA VAL A 432 -1.28 -37.28 1.00
C VAL A 432 -2.11 -38.48 1.50
N SER A 433 -3.07 -38.91 0.69
CA SER A 433 -4.03 -39.96 1.05
C SER A 433 -3.54 -41.38 0.75
N ASP A 434 -2.64 -41.54 -0.23
CA ASP A 434 -2.04 -42.83 -0.56
C ASP A 434 -0.69 -42.69 -1.29
N VAL A 435 0.13 -43.73 -1.22
CA VAL A 435 1.39 -43.84 -1.96
C VAL A 435 1.52 -45.22 -2.59
N LEU A 436 1.62 -45.29 -3.92
CA LEU A 436 1.66 -46.55 -4.66
C LEU A 436 3.02 -46.84 -5.29
N ASP A 437 3.38 -48.12 -5.35
CA ASP A 437 4.55 -48.61 -6.05
C ASP A 437 4.17 -49.19 -7.42
N LYS A 438 4.65 -48.56 -8.50
CA LYS A 438 4.41 -49.03 -9.87
C LYS A 438 5.64 -49.71 -10.49
N GLY A 439 6.65 -50.03 -9.69
CA GLY A 439 7.91 -50.64 -10.10
C GLY A 439 8.86 -49.62 -10.71
N SER A 440 8.49 -48.99 -11.82
CA SER A 440 9.34 -47.98 -12.47
C SER A 440 9.19 -46.56 -11.90
N GLY A 441 8.36 -46.38 -10.86
CA GLY A 441 8.10 -45.10 -10.22
C GLY A 441 7.09 -45.22 -9.07
N SER A 442 6.96 -44.15 -8.27
CA SER A 442 5.94 -44.03 -7.24
C SER A 442 4.76 -43.18 -7.72
N VAL A 443 3.58 -43.38 -7.12
CA VAL A 443 2.43 -42.49 -7.28
C VAL A 443 2.05 -41.91 -5.93
N LEU A 444 1.98 -40.58 -5.80
CA LEU A 444 1.27 -39.95 -4.68
C LEU A 444 -0.17 -39.68 -5.09
N ILE A 445 -1.10 -40.01 -4.21
CA ILE A 445 -2.49 -39.56 -4.28
C ILE A 445 -2.65 -38.45 -3.24
N LEU A 446 -3.01 -37.25 -3.68
CA LEU A 446 -3.22 -36.10 -2.80
C LEU A 446 -4.67 -35.66 -2.86
N ASP A 447 -5.32 -35.57 -1.69
CA ASP A 447 -6.64 -35.00 -1.55
C ASP A 447 -6.53 -33.51 -1.20
N THR A 448 -7.41 -32.71 -1.79
CA THR A 448 -7.49 -31.26 -1.58
C THR A 448 -8.92 -30.90 -1.20
N VAL A 449 -9.07 -29.99 -0.25
CA VAL A 449 -10.36 -29.43 0.17
C VAL A 449 -10.22 -27.91 0.20
N THR A 450 -11.06 -27.23 -0.58
CA THR A 450 -11.06 -25.78 -0.72
C THR A 450 -12.30 -25.19 -0.06
N ARG A 451 -12.11 -24.18 0.80
CA ARG A 451 -13.15 -23.50 1.57
C ARG A 451 -13.11 -21.99 1.35
N GLY A 452 -14.27 -21.33 1.44
CA GLY A 452 -14.37 -19.87 1.52
C GLY A 452 -13.99 -19.34 2.91
N GLU A 453 -13.89 -18.02 3.05
CA GLU A 453 -13.59 -17.33 4.33
C GLU A 453 -14.62 -17.64 5.43
N ASP A 454 -15.87 -17.90 5.05
CA ASP A 454 -16.96 -18.30 5.94
C ASP A 454 -16.89 -19.78 6.37
N GLY A 455 -15.89 -20.53 5.89
CA GLY A 455 -15.71 -21.95 6.12
C GLY A 455 -16.52 -22.87 5.19
N THR A 456 -17.34 -22.31 4.28
CA THR A 456 -18.15 -23.09 3.33
C THR A 456 -17.23 -23.86 2.38
N GLU A 457 -17.48 -25.16 2.22
CA GLU A 457 -16.73 -25.99 1.29
C GLU A 457 -17.15 -25.69 -0.16
N VAL A 458 -16.17 -25.34 -1.00
CA VAL A 458 -16.39 -24.96 -2.40
C VAL A 458 -16.09 -26.13 -3.33
N SER A 459 -14.97 -26.82 -3.11
CA SER A 459 -14.57 -27.95 -3.93
C SER A 459 -13.72 -28.98 -3.19
N ARG A 460 -13.74 -30.21 -3.71
CA ARG A 460 -12.79 -31.28 -3.40
C ARG A 460 -12.00 -31.62 -4.66
N GLY A 461 -10.74 -31.96 -4.50
CA GLY A 461 -9.91 -32.44 -5.61
C GLY A 461 -9.05 -33.63 -5.20
N GLN A 462 -8.69 -34.46 -6.17
CA GLN A 462 -7.72 -35.53 -5.96
C GLN A 462 -6.71 -35.57 -7.11
N TRP A 463 -5.43 -35.41 -6.75
CA TRP A 463 -4.30 -35.37 -7.66
C TRP A 463 -3.56 -36.70 -7.61
N SER A 464 -3.14 -37.19 -8.77
CA SER A 464 -2.22 -38.32 -8.88
C SER A 464 -0.91 -37.85 -9.50
N LEU A 465 0.16 -37.85 -8.71
CA LEU A 465 1.50 -37.45 -9.15
C LEU A 465 2.37 -38.69 -9.31
N PHE A 466 2.93 -38.90 -10.50
CA PHE A 466 3.83 -40.01 -10.81
C PHE A 466 5.28 -39.52 -10.80
N LEU A 467 6.12 -40.12 -9.97
CA LEU A 467 7.56 -39.84 -9.92
C LEU A 467 8.34 -40.98 -10.55
N VAL A 468 8.90 -40.73 -11.73
CA VAL A 468 9.66 -41.73 -12.48
C VAL A 468 10.96 -42.05 -11.75
N GLY A 469 11.28 -43.34 -11.59
CA GLY A 469 12.50 -43.83 -10.94
C GLY A 469 12.33 -44.12 -9.45
N GLU A 470 11.31 -43.56 -8.80
CA GLU A 470 11.05 -43.69 -7.36
C GLU A 470 10.21 -44.94 -7.00
N GLY A 471 10.34 -46.03 -7.77
CA GLY A 471 9.59 -47.28 -7.58
C GLY A 471 10.41 -48.40 -6.92
N ASN A 472 9.81 -49.61 -6.83
CA ASN A 472 10.39 -50.81 -6.21
C ASN A 472 10.66 -50.72 -4.70
N PHE A 473 9.91 -49.87 -3.99
CA PHE A 473 9.97 -49.73 -2.53
C PHE A 473 9.04 -50.70 -1.78
N GLY A 474 8.30 -51.56 -2.50
CA GLY A 474 7.46 -52.61 -1.91
C GLY A 474 6.10 -52.12 -1.42
N GLY A 475 5.66 -50.93 -1.86
CA GLY A 475 4.35 -50.38 -1.53
C GLY A 475 3.17 -51.05 -2.26
N PRO A 476 1.92 -50.69 -1.92
CA PRO A 476 0.74 -51.20 -2.60
C PRO A 476 0.73 -50.79 -4.09
N ARG A 477 0.34 -51.71 -4.98
CA ARG A 477 0.26 -51.41 -6.43
C ARG A 477 -1.03 -50.71 -6.84
N SER A 478 -2.03 -50.67 -5.97
CA SER A 478 -3.36 -50.11 -6.22
C SER A 478 -3.89 -49.43 -4.97
N SER A 479 -4.57 -48.31 -5.14
CA SER A 479 -5.20 -47.58 -4.05
C SER A 479 -6.63 -48.04 -3.83
N LYS A 480 -7.09 -48.01 -2.57
CA LYS A 480 -8.52 -48.16 -2.21
C LYS A 480 -9.23 -46.81 -2.05
N VAL A 481 -8.48 -45.71 -1.96
CA VAL A 481 -8.99 -44.34 -1.76
C VAL A 481 -8.99 -43.52 -3.04
N ALA A 482 -8.20 -43.91 -4.04
CA ALA A 482 -8.18 -43.22 -5.33
C ALA A 482 -9.54 -43.32 -6.03
N VAL A 483 -10.06 -42.18 -6.47
CA VAL A 483 -11.28 -42.09 -7.28
C VAL A 483 -11.04 -42.82 -8.61
N PRO A 484 -11.83 -43.87 -8.92
CA PRO A 484 -11.58 -44.74 -10.06
C PRO A 484 -11.84 -44.00 -11.37
N LEU A 485 -11.05 -44.34 -12.40
CA LEU A 485 -11.35 -44.02 -13.79
C LEU A 485 -12.54 -44.84 -14.28
N ALA A 486 -13.17 -44.38 -15.37
CA ALA A 486 -14.25 -45.11 -16.02
C ALA A 486 -14.01 -45.15 -17.53
N ASP A 487 -13.81 -46.35 -18.07
CA ASP A 487 -13.66 -46.53 -19.51
C ASP A 487 -15.00 -46.21 -20.22
N PRO A 488 -14.95 -45.66 -21.45
CA PRO A 488 -16.16 -45.40 -22.22
C PRO A 488 -16.86 -46.72 -22.60
N PRO A 489 -18.19 -46.70 -22.78
CA PRO A 489 -18.92 -47.89 -23.21
C PRO A 489 -18.49 -48.32 -24.61
N ASN A 490 -18.51 -49.64 -24.85
CA ASN A 490 -18.08 -50.23 -26.12
C ASN A 490 -19.14 -50.04 -27.23
N ARG A 491 -19.35 -48.79 -27.64
CA ARG A 491 -20.25 -48.34 -28.71
C ARG A 491 -19.75 -47.01 -29.28
N PRO A 492 -20.25 -46.54 -30.45
CA PRO A 492 -19.90 -45.20 -30.95
C PRO A 492 -20.30 -44.07 -29.97
N PRO A 493 -19.56 -42.94 -29.96
CA PRO A 493 -19.90 -41.78 -29.14
C PRO A 493 -21.24 -41.18 -29.52
N ASP A 494 -21.96 -40.66 -28.53
CA ASP A 494 -23.23 -39.95 -28.71
C ASP A 494 -23.01 -38.56 -29.29
N ALA A 495 -21.89 -37.92 -28.93
CA ALA A 495 -21.48 -36.62 -29.43
C ALA A 495 -19.97 -36.53 -29.57
N THR A 496 -19.51 -35.74 -30.54
CA THR A 496 -18.10 -35.42 -30.73
C THR A 496 -17.96 -33.92 -30.92
N LYS A 497 -16.98 -33.30 -30.27
CA LYS A 497 -16.63 -31.88 -30.43
C LYS A 497 -15.16 -31.75 -30.81
N GLU A 498 -14.87 -30.91 -31.80
CA GLU A 498 -13.51 -30.53 -32.17
C GLU A 498 -13.22 -29.12 -31.66
N LEU A 499 -12.10 -28.96 -30.96
CA LEU A 499 -11.67 -27.70 -30.35
C LEU A 499 -10.17 -27.50 -30.66
N THR A 500 -9.86 -26.50 -31.47
CA THR A 500 -8.46 -26.15 -31.79
C THR A 500 -7.91 -25.22 -30.72
N THR A 501 -6.76 -25.59 -30.15
CA THR A 501 -6.05 -24.75 -29.19
C THR A 501 -5.29 -23.64 -29.90
N GLY A 502 -5.11 -22.48 -29.26
CA GLY A 502 -4.23 -21.44 -29.80
C GLY A 502 -2.76 -21.87 -29.80
N ILE A 503 -1.94 -21.28 -30.68
CA ILE A 503 -0.48 -21.49 -30.66
C ILE A 503 0.16 -20.95 -29.38
N ASP A 504 -0.43 -19.91 -28.79
CA ASP A 504 0.01 -19.32 -27.51
C ASP A 504 -0.79 -19.83 -26.31
N GLN A 505 -1.55 -20.92 -26.46
CA GLN A 505 -2.48 -21.38 -25.42
C GLN A 505 -1.76 -21.72 -24.10
N ALA A 506 -0.57 -22.32 -24.18
CA ALA A 506 0.26 -22.61 -23.00
C ALA A 506 0.80 -21.32 -22.35
N ALA A 507 1.19 -20.33 -23.17
CA ALA A 507 1.66 -19.03 -22.71
C ALA A 507 0.58 -18.22 -22.01
N LEU A 508 -0.68 -18.40 -22.42
CA LEU A 508 -1.84 -17.78 -21.76
C LEU A 508 -2.26 -18.56 -20.50
N TYR A 509 -2.38 -19.88 -20.58
CA TYR A 509 -2.84 -20.71 -19.45
C TYR A 509 -1.90 -20.61 -18.24
N ARG A 510 -0.59 -20.56 -18.44
CA ARG A 510 0.39 -20.43 -17.33
C ARG A 510 0.15 -19.20 -16.45
N LEU A 511 -0.44 -18.13 -17.00
CA LEU A 511 -0.76 -16.91 -16.23
C LEU A 511 -1.85 -17.15 -15.18
N SER A 512 -2.55 -18.28 -15.23
CA SER A 512 -3.47 -18.73 -14.18
C SER A 512 -2.75 -19.34 -12.96
N GLY A 513 -1.42 -19.54 -13.00
CA GLY A 513 -0.63 -19.94 -11.83
C GLY A 513 0.39 -21.06 -12.05
N ASP A 514 0.38 -21.75 -13.19
CA ASP A 514 1.37 -22.81 -13.49
C ASP A 514 2.52 -22.30 -14.35
N TYR A 515 3.52 -21.76 -13.68
CA TYR A 515 4.69 -21.14 -14.29
C TYR A 515 5.81 -22.13 -14.69
N ASN A 516 5.56 -23.44 -14.67
CA ASN A 516 6.57 -24.44 -15.01
C ASN A 516 7.20 -24.17 -16.40
N PRO A 517 8.54 -23.99 -16.50
CA PRO A 517 9.20 -23.65 -17.76
C PRO A 517 9.02 -24.68 -18.88
N LEU A 518 8.70 -25.94 -18.54
CA LEU A 518 8.36 -27.01 -19.50
C LEU A 518 7.33 -26.60 -20.56
N HIS A 519 6.45 -25.66 -20.22
CA HIS A 519 5.33 -25.24 -21.06
C HIS A 519 5.62 -24.00 -21.92
N ILE A 520 6.82 -23.41 -21.84
CA ILE A 520 7.16 -22.20 -22.60
C ILE A 520 8.62 -22.13 -23.08
N ASP A 521 9.58 -22.68 -22.33
CA ASP A 521 11.00 -22.65 -22.69
C ASP A 521 11.40 -23.94 -23.42
N PRO A 522 11.82 -23.85 -24.71
CA PRO A 522 12.27 -25.01 -25.48
C PRO A 522 13.46 -25.76 -24.84
N SER A 523 14.38 -25.04 -24.19
CA SER A 523 15.57 -25.64 -23.56
C SER A 523 15.16 -26.51 -22.38
N PHE A 524 14.23 -26.01 -21.56
CA PHE A 524 13.70 -26.75 -20.43
C PHE A 524 12.81 -27.92 -20.87
N ALA A 525 12.00 -27.74 -21.91
CA ALA A 525 11.19 -28.80 -22.49
C ALA A 525 12.06 -29.97 -22.98
N ALA A 526 13.21 -29.67 -23.62
CA ALA A 526 14.18 -30.67 -24.05
C ALA A 526 14.77 -31.47 -22.88
N MET A 527 15.08 -30.83 -21.75
CA MET A 527 15.52 -31.53 -20.54
C MET A 527 14.46 -32.49 -19.99
N GLY A 528 13.18 -32.13 -20.10
CA GLY A 528 12.04 -32.98 -19.75
C GLY A 528 11.75 -34.10 -20.76
N GLY A 529 12.54 -34.21 -21.85
CA GLY A 529 12.38 -35.23 -22.88
C GLY A 529 11.35 -34.91 -23.96
N PHE A 530 10.95 -33.64 -24.11
CA PHE A 530 10.04 -33.17 -25.14
C PHE A 530 10.80 -32.41 -26.24
N SER A 531 10.40 -32.57 -27.49
CA SER A 531 11.04 -31.88 -28.63
C SER A 531 10.72 -30.39 -28.68
N GLU A 532 9.64 -29.97 -28.03
CA GLU A 532 9.14 -28.60 -27.99
C GLU A 532 8.25 -28.42 -26.74
N PRO A 533 7.96 -27.18 -26.31
CA PRO A 533 7.06 -26.92 -25.18
C PRO A 533 5.68 -27.53 -25.39
N ILE A 534 5.18 -28.23 -24.37
CA ILE A 534 3.88 -28.91 -24.42
C ILE A 534 2.81 -28.07 -23.72
N LEU A 535 1.55 -28.26 -24.10
CA LEU A 535 0.40 -27.68 -23.40
C LEU A 535 0.22 -28.35 -22.04
N HIS A 536 -0.16 -27.57 -21.01
CA HIS A 536 -0.46 -28.09 -19.68
C HIS A 536 -1.56 -29.15 -19.72
N GLY A 537 -1.40 -30.23 -18.95
CA GLY A 537 -2.43 -31.25 -18.75
C GLY A 537 -3.79 -30.64 -18.38
N LEU A 538 -3.75 -29.77 -17.37
CA LEU A 538 -4.93 -29.09 -16.83
C LEU A 538 -5.55 -28.09 -17.80
N CYS A 539 -4.79 -27.57 -18.78
CA CYS A 539 -5.35 -26.73 -19.84
C CYS A 539 -6.28 -27.56 -20.74
N PHE A 540 -5.80 -28.66 -21.33
CA PHE A 540 -6.65 -29.49 -22.20
C PHE A 540 -7.68 -30.34 -21.43
N TYR A 541 -7.51 -30.47 -20.12
CA TYR A 541 -8.58 -30.90 -19.20
C TYR A 541 -9.72 -29.87 -19.16
N GLY A 542 -9.42 -28.58 -18.96
CA GLY A 542 -10.40 -27.50 -19.03
C GLY A 542 -11.06 -27.35 -20.41
N VAL A 543 -10.30 -27.48 -21.49
CA VAL A 543 -10.85 -27.48 -22.87
C VAL A 543 -11.86 -28.63 -23.05
N THR A 544 -11.52 -29.83 -22.56
CA THR A 544 -12.44 -30.97 -22.57
C THR A 544 -13.68 -30.73 -21.71
N ALA A 545 -13.53 -30.14 -20.53
CA ALA A 545 -14.64 -29.82 -19.64
C ALA A 545 -15.63 -28.85 -20.30
N ARG A 546 -15.13 -27.83 -21.02
CA ARG A 546 -15.95 -26.90 -21.81
C ARG A 546 -16.75 -27.63 -22.90
N ALA A 547 -16.15 -28.61 -23.57
CA ALA A 547 -16.85 -29.40 -24.57
C ALA A 547 -18.07 -30.13 -23.98
N VAL A 548 -17.90 -30.74 -22.79
CA VAL A 548 -18.99 -31.43 -22.08
C VAL A 548 -20.02 -30.43 -21.57
N LEU A 549 -19.58 -29.33 -20.97
CA LEU A 549 -20.44 -28.26 -20.45
C LEU A 549 -21.35 -27.68 -21.55
N ALA A 550 -20.80 -27.40 -22.73
CA ALA A 550 -21.56 -26.91 -23.88
C ALA A 550 -22.49 -27.96 -24.48
N THR A 551 -22.16 -29.25 -24.37
CA THR A 551 -22.93 -30.34 -25.03
C THR A 551 -24.04 -30.90 -24.14
N TYR A 552 -23.82 -31.01 -22.83
CA TYR A 552 -24.71 -31.73 -21.90
C TYR A 552 -25.19 -30.89 -20.71
N CYS A 553 -24.71 -29.66 -20.53
CA CYS A 553 -25.08 -28.80 -19.41
C CYS A 553 -25.70 -27.45 -19.84
N ASP A 554 -25.96 -27.23 -21.13
CA ASP A 554 -26.48 -25.94 -21.65
C ASP A 554 -25.63 -24.74 -21.20
N GLY A 555 -24.31 -24.94 -21.12
CA GLY A 555 -23.36 -23.94 -20.62
C GLY A 555 -23.46 -23.63 -19.13
N GLN A 556 -24.33 -24.28 -18.35
CA GLN A 556 -24.59 -23.95 -16.94
C GLN A 556 -23.59 -24.67 -16.01
N PRO A 557 -22.73 -23.93 -15.28
CA PRO A 557 -21.77 -24.53 -14.34
C PRO A 557 -22.45 -25.29 -13.19
N SER A 558 -23.65 -24.87 -12.79
CA SER A 558 -24.43 -25.51 -11.72
C SER A 558 -24.82 -26.96 -12.03
N LYS A 559 -24.87 -27.37 -13.31
CA LYS A 559 -25.12 -28.75 -13.73
C LYS A 559 -23.85 -29.60 -13.74
N PHE A 560 -22.66 -29.00 -13.68
CA PHE A 560 -21.38 -29.70 -13.69
C PHE A 560 -20.95 -30.05 -12.27
N LYS A 561 -21.03 -31.33 -11.90
CA LYS A 561 -20.75 -31.78 -10.52
C LYS A 561 -19.29 -32.14 -10.31
N ALA A 562 -18.78 -33.07 -11.10
CA ALA A 562 -17.44 -33.63 -10.91
C ALA A 562 -16.82 -34.05 -12.23
N MET A 563 -15.50 -34.13 -12.29
CA MET A 563 -14.77 -34.61 -13.46
C MET A 563 -13.55 -35.41 -13.04
N LYS A 564 -13.30 -36.53 -13.71
CA LYS A 564 -12.09 -37.37 -13.55
C LYS A 564 -11.45 -37.59 -14.92
N ALA A 565 -10.13 -37.58 -15.00
CA ALA A 565 -9.41 -38.07 -16.18
C ALA A 565 -7.98 -38.53 -15.86
N ARG A 566 -7.41 -39.34 -16.75
CA ARG A 566 -5.97 -39.64 -16.80
C ARG A 566 -5.31 -38.93 -17.98
N PHE A 567 -4.20 -38.26 -17.71
CA PHE A 567 -3.30 -37.70 -18.72
C PHE A 567 -2.46 -38.83 -19.33
N ALA A 568 -2.65 -39.09 -20.62
CA ALA A 568 -2.04 -40.23 -21.30
C ALA A 568 -0.89 -39.84 -22.25
N LYS A 569 -1.00 -38.68 -22.91
CA LYS A 569 -0.04 -38.17 -23.90
C LYS A 569 0.00 -36.65 -23.89
N PRO A 570 1.16 -36.04 -24.21
CA PRO A 570 1.28 -34.59 -24.35
C PRO A 570 0.46 -34.08 -25.54
N VAL A 571 0.07 -32.81 -25.46
CA VAL A 571 -0.58 -32.04 -26.53
C VAL A 571 0.33 -30.85 -26.83
N LEU A 572 0.48 -30.49 -28.09
CA LEU A 572 1.21 -29.27 -28.48
C LEU A 572 0.24 -28.10 -28.64
N PRO A 573 0.60 -26.87 -28.23
CA PRO A 573 -0.18 -25.69 -28.56
C PRO A 573 -0.43 -25.58 -30.08
N GLY A 574 -1.64 -25.17 -30.48
CA GLY A 574 -2.06 -25.14 -31.88
C GLY A 574 -2.74 -26.42 -32.39
N GLN A 575 -2.63 -27.55 -31.67
CA GLN A 575 -3.26 -28.80 -32.08
C GLN A 575 -4.77 -28.82 -31.80
N THR A 576 -5.48 -29.68 -32.53
CA THR A 576 -6.92 -29.85 -32.42
C THR A 576 -7.28 -31.04 -31.55
N LEU A 577 -8.09 -30.78 -30.52
CA LEU A 577 -8.63 -31.79 -29.63
C LEU A 577 -9.98 -32.28 -30.13
N VAL A 578 -10.14 -33.60 -30.20
CA VAL A 578 -11.41 -34.26 -30.54
C VAL A 578 -11.92 -34.94 -29.27
N VAL A 579 -13.00 -34.40 -28.72
CA VAL A 579 -13.65 -34.89 -27.51
C VAL A 579 -14.82 -35.78 -27.92
N ALA A 580 -14.65 -37.09 -27.78
CA ALA A 580 -15.72 -38.08 -27.96
C ALA A 580 -16.43 -38.29 -26.62
N MET A 581 -17.77 -38.26 -26.62
CA MET A 581 -18.59 -38.27 -25.40
C MET A 581 -19.69 -39.33 -25.49
N TRP A 582 -19.93 -40.03 -24.38
CA TRP A 582 -20.99 -41.03 -24.22
C TRP A 582 -21.80 -40.75 -22.96
N LYS A 583 -23.11 -40.60 -23.09
CA LYS A 583 -24.01 -40.39 -21.96
C LYS A 583 -24.50 -41.73 -21.40
N GLU A 584 -24.30 -41.95 -20.10
CA GLU A 584 -24.88 -43.04 -19.31
C GLU A 584 -25.52 -42.48 -18.03
N GLY A 585 -26.83 -42.24 -18.07
CA GLY A 585 -27.55 -41.56 -16.98
C GLY A 585 -26.97 -40.16 -16.72
N SER A 586 -26.62 -39.88 -15.46
CA SER A 586 -26.00 -38.62 -15.02
C SER A 586 -24.49 -38.55 -15.24
N ARG A 587 -23.88 -39.52 -15.92
CA ARG A 587 -22.44 -39.56 -16.20
C ARG A 587 -22.18 -39.46 -17.70
N ILE A 588 -21.30 -38.53 -18.08
CA ILE A 588 -20.79 -38.38 -19.43
C ILE A 588 -19.37 -38.91 -19.47
N HIS A 589 -19.18 -40.11 -20.03
CA HIS A 589 -17.85 -40.65 -20.30
C HIS A 589 -17.23 -39.87 -21.46
N PHE A 590 -15.92 -39.67 -21.45
CA PHE A 590 -15.23 -39.04 -22.56
C PHE A 590 -13.83 -39.64 -22.81
N THR A 591 -13.37 -39.43 -24.04
CA THR A 591 -11.97 -39.62 -24.44
C THR A 591 -11.60 -38.45 -25.32
N THR A 592 -10.43 -37.86 -25.06
CA THR A 592 -9.92 -36.73 -25.86
C THR A 592 -8.71 -37.19 -26.64
N THR A 593 -8.75 -37.01 -27.97
CA THR A 593 -7.66 -37.36 -28.88
C THR A 593 -7.13 -36.12 -29.59
N VAL A 594 -5.85 -36.15 -29.95
CA VAL A 594 -5.23 -35.12 -30.80
C VAL A 594 -5.50 -35.50 -32.24
N LYS A 595 -6.25 -34.67 -32.98
CA LYS A 595 -6.70 -34.94 -34.35
C LYS A 595 -5.55 -35.27 -35.29
N GLU A 596 -4.46 -34.52 -35.18
CA GLU A 596 -3.30 -34.58 -36.06
C GLU A 596 -2.51 -35.88 -35.88
N THR A 597 -2.54 -36.48 -34.68
CA THR A 597 -1.75 -37.69 -34.36
C THR A 597 -2.61 -38.94 -34.17
N GLY A 598 -3.92 -38.79 -33.98
CA GLY A 598 -4.85 -39.86 -33.62
C GLY A 598 -4.63 -40.45 -32.22
N LYS A 599 -3.76 -39.87 -31.40
CA LYS A 599 -3.43 -40.39 -30.07
C LYS A 599 -4.35 -39.81 -29.00
N ALA A 600 -4.79 -40.65 -28.07
CA ALA A 600 -5.55 -40.19 -26.90
C ALA A 600 -4.64 -39.46 -25.90
N CYS A 601 -5.01 -38.24 -25.53
CA CYS A 601 -4.34 -37.43 -24.51
C CYS A 601 -5.08 -37.46 -23.16
N LEU A 602 -6.41 -37.62 -23.16
CA LEU A 602 -7.20 -37.92 -21.96
C LEU A 602 -7.94 -39.25 -22.11
N THR A 603 -7.83 -40.10 -21.10
CA THR A 603 -8.39 -41.46 -21.08
C THR A 603 -9.09 -41.77 -19.76
N GLY A 604 -9.99 -42.76 -19.77
CA GLY A 604 -10.75 -43.18 -18.60
C GLY A 604 -11.58 -42.05 -17.97
N GLY A 605 -11.91 -41.03 -18.78
CA GLY A 605 -12.44 -39.77 -18.33
C GLY A 605 -13.96 -39.77 -18.22
N TYR A 606 -14.50 -39.05 -17.25
CA TYR A 606 -15.92 -38.78 -17.15
C TYR A 606 -16.20 -37.43 -16.50
N VAL A 607 -17.40 -36.91 -16.77
CA VAL A 607 -18.02 -35.80 -16.05
C VAL A 607 -19.33 -36.30 -15.45
N ASP A 608 -19.53 -36.09 -14.15
CA ASP A 608 -20.83 -36.27 -13.52
C ASP A 608 -21.62 -34.96 -13.58
N ILE A 609 -22.89 -35.06 -13.98
CA ILE A 609 -23.81 -33.93 -14.10
C ILE A 609 -24.98 -34.07 -13.14
N ILE A 610 -25.61 -32.95 -12.79
CA ILE A 610 -26.84 -32.91 -12.00
C ILE A 610 -28.04 -32.89 -12.95
N GLU A 611 -28.88 -33.93 -12.93
CA GLU A 611 -30.12 -33.97 -13.71
C GLU A 611 -31.26 -33.29 -12.93
N GLU A 612 -31.99 -32.37 -13.57
CA GLU A 612 -33.17 -31.74 -12.96
C GLU A 612 -34.30 -32.76 -12.77
N ALA A 613 -34.78 -32.90 -11.53
CA ALA A 613 -36.08 -33.53 -11.28
C ALA A 613 -37.17 -32.61 -11.87
N GLY A 614 -37.97 -33.12 -12.80
CA GLY A 614 -39.02 -32.38 -13.50
C GLY A 614 -39.79 -31.43 -12.58
N THR A 615 -39.60 -30.13 -12.77
CA THR A 615 -40.19 -29.07 -11.97
C THR A 615 -41.66 -28.91 -12.34
N LYS A 616 -42.54 -29.30 -11.41
CA LYS A 616 -43.89 -28.73 -11.34
C LYS A 616 -43.73 -27.25 -11.03
N ASP A 617 -44.30 -26.41 -11.89
CA ASP A 617 -44.56 -25.00 -11.64
C ASP A 617 -45.14 -24.80 -10.23
N MET A 618 -44.32 -24.26 -9.34
CA MET A 618 -44.77 -23.68 -8.08
C MET A 618 -44.79 -22.16 -8.29
N ALA A 619 -45.94 -21.67 -8.75
CA ALA A 619 -46.28 -20.27 -8.68
C ALA A 619 -46.21 -19.80 -7.21
N ALA A 620 -45.20 -19.00 -6.89
CA ALA A 620 -45.10 -18.34 -5.59
C ALA A 620 -46.02 -17.11 -5.59
N GLY A 621 -47.20 -17.27 -5.01
CA GLY A 621 -48.08 -16.15 -4.68
C GLY A 621 -47.48 -15.32 -3.55
N GLY A 622 -47.07 -14.09 -3.86
CA GLY A 622 -46.75 -13.06 -2.87
C GLY A 622 -47.97 -12.22 -2.53
N LYS A 623 -48.30 -12.11 -1.24
CA LYS A 623 -49.14 -11.02 -0.72
C LYS A 623 -48.28 -10.10 0.15
N GLY A 624 -47.99 -8.93 -0.40
CA GLY A 624 -48.09 -7.60 0.23
C GLY A 624 -47.23 -7.28 1.46
N ALA A 625 -46.17 -6.50 1.24
CA ALA A 625 -45.76 -5.40 2.11
C ALA A 625 -45.30 -4.24 1.21
N GLU A 626 -45.92 -3.05 1.32
CA GLU A 626 -45.55 -1.87 0.52
C GLU A 626 -44.12 -1.41 0.84
N ALA A 627 -43.26 -1.39 -0.19
CA ALA A 627 -41.87 -0.89 -0.15
C ALA A 627 -41.73 0.38 -1.03
N ALA A 628 -40.73 1.20 -0.72
CA ALA A 628 -40.55 2.58 -1.22
C ALA A 628 -40.39 2.69 -2.75
N GLY A 629 -39.92 1.63 -3.43
CA GLY A 629 -39.89 1.54 -4.90
C GLY A 629 -41.27 1.72 -5.56
N SER A 630 -42.36 1.43 -4.84
CA SER A 630 -43.74 1.62 -5.32
C SER A 630 -44.09 3.08 -5.60
N GLU A 631 -43.44 4.03 -4.93
CA GLU A 631 -43.73 5.47 -5.07
C GLU A 631 -43.18 6.02 -6.38
N VAL A 632 -41.98 5.56 -6.80
CA VAL A 632 -41.36 5.90 -8.10
C VAL A 632 -42.27 5.47 -9.26
N PHE A 633 -42.75 4.23 -9.27
CA PHE A 633 -43.61 3.74 -10.35
C PHE A 633 -45.00 4.36 -10.31
N ARG A 634 -45.51 4.76 -9.13
CA ARG A 634 -46.75 5.52 -8.98
C ARG A 634 -46.63 6.93 -9.56
N GLU A 635 -45.49 7.59 -9.37
CA GLU A 635 -45.21 8.90 -9.98
C GLU A 635 -45.05 8.79 -11.51
N MET A 636 -44.34 7.77 -12.01
CA MET A 636 -44.25 7.47 -13.44
C MET A 636 -45.64 7.22 -14.05
N ALA A 637 -46.50 6.43 -13.38
CA ALA A 637 -47.86 6.18 -13.81
C ALA A 637 -48.70 7.47 -13.89
N GLY A 638 -48.60 8.33 -12.88
CA GLY A 638 -49.29 9.63 -12.84
C GLY A 638 -48.89 10.56 -13.97
N ARG A 639 -47.61 10.58 -14.36
CA ARG A 639 -47.12 11.39 -15.49
C ARG A 639 -47.56 10.83 -16.84
N LEU A 640 -47.46 9.51 -17.02
CA LEU A 640 -47.85 8.85 -18.26
C LEU A 640 -49.36 8.93 -18.52
N ALA A 641 -50.18 9.07 -17.47
CA ALA A 641 -51.61 9.33 -17.60
C ALA A 641 -51.95 10.72 -18.19
N GLY A 642 -50.99 11.66 -18.22
CA GLY A 642 -51.19 13.04 -18.66
C GLY A 642 -50.40 13.48 -19.91
N ASP A 643 -49.44 12.69 -20.40
CA ASP A 643 -48.56 13.06 -21.52
C ASP A 643 -48.38 11.92 -22.53
N SER A 644 -49.21 11.91 -23.58
CA SER A 644 -49.15 10.91 -24.66
C SER A 644 -47.91 11.05 -25.57
N SER A 645 -47.11 12.12 -25.45
CA SER A 645 -45.94 12.36 -26.29
C SER A 645 -44.74 11.49 -25.91
N VAL A 646 -44.60 11.14 -24.61
CA VAL A 646 -43.53 10.29 -24.09
C VAL A 646 -43.71 8.85 -24.55
N ALA A 647 -44.95 8.34 -24.51
CA ALA A 647 -45.28 6.99 -24.98
C ALA A 647 -44.90 6.79 -26.46
N ALA A 648 -45.20 7.76 -27.32
CA ALA A 648 -44.85 7.72 -28.73
C ALA A 648 -43.34 7.76 -29.00
N LYS A 649 -42.56 8.50 -28.19
CA LYS A 649 -41.08 8.60 -28.35
C LYS A 649 -40.33 7.36 -27.85
N VAL A 650 -40.83 6.74 -26.79
CA VAL A 650 -40.22 5.53 -26.22
C VAL A 650 -40.65 4.28 -26.98
N ASN A 651 -41.95 4.12 -27.27
CA ASN A 651 -42.56 3.04 -28.05
C ASN A 651 -41.96 1.63 -27.78
N ALA A 652 -41.85 1.28 -26.50
CA ALA A 652 -41.19 0.06 -26.05
C ALA A 652 -41.84 -0.48 -24.77
N ILE A 653 -41.65 -1.76 -24.51
CA ILE A 653 -41.99 -2.41 -23.23
C ILE A 653 -40.71 -2.49 -22.39
N ILE A 654 -40.69 -1.82 -21.24
CA ILE A 654 -39.52 -1.78 -20.35
C ILE A 654 -39.87 -2.51 -19.05
N GLN A 655 -39.10 -3.54 -18.74
CA GLN A 655 -39.21 -4.29 -17.49
C GLN A 655 -38.13 -3.83 -16.50
N TRP A 656 -38.53 -3.66 -15.25
CA TRP A 656 -37.66 -3.29 -14.14
C TRP A 656 -37.66 -4.41 -13.10
N ASN A 657 -36.50 -4.98 -12.83
CA ASN A 657 -36.26 -5.95 -11.78
C ASN A 657 -35.53 -5.24 -10.63
N VAL A 658 -36.23 -4.99 -9.53
CA VAL A 658 -35.68 -4.33 -8.35
C VAL A 658 -35.19 -5.39 -7.36
N MET A 659 -33.89 -5.35 -7.05
CA MET A 659 -33.19 -6.36 -6.27
C MET A 659 -33.14 -6.03 -4.78
N LYS A 660 -33.32 -7.04 -3.93
CA LYS A 660 -33.07 -7.00 -2.47
C LYS A 660 -32.34 -8.27 -2.05
N SER A 661 -31.14 -8.14 -1.50
CA SER A 661 -30.30 -9.28 -1.07
C SER A 661 -30.13 -10.35 -2.16
N ASP A 662 -29.67 -9.92 -3.35
CA ASP A 662 -29.36 -10.75 -4.52
C ASP A 662 -30.53 -11.54 -5.14
N LYS A 663 -31.77 -11.21 -4.78
CA LYS A 663 -32.99 -11.74 -5.42
C LYS A 663 -33.87 -10.59 -5.90
N THR A 664 -34.59 -10.81 -7.00
CA THR A 664 -35.62 -9.86 -7.47
C THR A 664 -36.75 -9.83 -6.45
N ALA A 665 -36.88 -8.69 -5.76
CA ALA A 665 -37.91 -8.49 -4.75
C ALA A 665 -39.20 -7.95 -5.38
N ASP A 666 -39.05 -6.98 -6.29
CA ASP A 666 -40.16 -6.36 -7.01
C ASP A 666 -39.88 -6.36 -8.51
N GLN A 667 -40.94 -6.57 -9.29
CA GLN A 667 -40.89 -6.52 -10.75
C GLN A 667 -41.98 -5.58 -11.25
N TRP A 668 -41.61 -4.66 -12.13
CA TRP A 668 -42.50 -3.66 -12.70
C TRP A 668 -42.35 -3.61 -14.23
N THR A 669 -43.45 -3.35 -14.92
CA THR A 669 -43.47 -3.19 -16.37
C THR A 669 -44.02 -1.82 -16.73
N VAL A 670 -43.31 -1.11 -17.60
CA VAL A 670 -43.74 0.13 -18.27
C VAL A 670 -44.00 -0.21 -19.74
N ASP A 671 -45.27 -0.31 -20.11
CA ASP A 671 -45.71 -0.71 -21.45
C ASP A 671 -46.19 0.51 -22.24
N LEU A 672 -45.32 1.00 -23.13
CA LEU A 672 -45.57 2.17 -23.96
C LEU A 672 -45.71 1.82 -25.44
N LYS A 673 -45.98 0.55 -25.75
CA LYS A 673 -45.96 0.02 -27.11
C LYS A 673 -47.39 -0.19 -27.64
N GLY A 674 -47.78 0.58 -28.66
CA GLY A 674 -49.12 0.50 -29.30
C GLY A 674 -50.12 1.57 -28.82
N GLU A 675 -51.41 1.41 -29.14
CA GLU A 675 -52.46 2.28 -28.59
C GLU A 675 -52.49 2.13 -27.06
N ALA A 676 -52.45 3.26 -26.35
CA ALA A 676 -52.19 3.34 -24.91
C ALA A 676 -52.93 2.25 -24.11
N ALA A 677 -52.16 1.34 -23.50
CA ALA A 677 -52.70 0.40 -22.53
C ALA A 677 -53.43 1.18 -21.43
N ALA A 678 -54.58 0.67 -20.97
CA ALA A 678 -55.41 1.34 -19.96
C ALA A 678 -54.63 1.66 -18.66
N GLU A 679 -53.57 0.91 -18.39
CA GLU A 679 -52.57 1.17 -17.34
C GLU A 679 -51.16 0.98 -17.95
N PRO A 680 -50.41 2.06 -18.25
CA PRO A 680 -49.09 1.97 -18.89
C PRO A 680 -47.96 1.54 -17.94
N VAL A 681 -48.21 1.53 -16.63
CA VAL A 681 -47.26 1.08 -15.60
C VAL A 681 -48.00 0.12 -14.67
N TYR A 682 -47.50 -1.09 -14.52
CA TYR A 682 -48.11 -2.11 -13.66
C TYR A 682 -47.05 -3.01 -13.02
N MET A 683 -47.42 -3.60 -11.89
CA MET A 683 -46.57 -4.55 -11.17
C MET A 683 -46.67 -5.95 -11.83
N GLY A 684 -45.53 -6.61 -11.99
CA GLY A 684 -45.39 -7.92 -12.63
C GLY A 684 -44.81 -7.87 -14.05
N PRO A 685 -44.64 -9.04 -14.69
CA PRO A 685 -44.06 -9.17 -16.02
C PRO A 685 -45.01 -8.67 -17.13
N PRO A 686 -44.52 -8.44 -18.36
CA PRO A 686 -45.35 -7.95 -19.46
C PRO A 686 -46.59 -8.81 -19.75
N GLN A 687 -47.76 -8.18 -19.83
CA GLN A 687 -49.04 -8.87 -20.02
C GLN A 687 -49.30 -9.28 -21.49
N GLY A 688 -50.04 -10.38 -21.67
CA GLY A 688 -50.50 -10.85 -22.99
C GLY A 688 -49.47 -11.63 -23.81
N GLY A 689 -48.44 -12.20 -23.18
CA GLY A 689 -47.40 -13.00 -23.84
C GLY A 689 -46.37 -12.16 -24.63
N ARG A 690 -46.35 -10.84 -24.42
CA ARG A 690 -45.38 -9.91 -25.00
C ARG A 690 -44.04 -10.01 -24.24
N ARG A 691 -42.92 -9.80 -24.93
CA ARG A 691 -41.57 -9.78 -24.32
C ARG A 691 -41.13 -8.33 -24.09
N PRO A 692 -40.32 -8.06 -23.05
CA PRO A 692 -39.76 -6.73 -22.85
C PRO A 692 -38.77 -6.40 -23.98
N ASP A 693 -38.82 -5.16 -24.47
CA ASP A 693 -37.83 -4.60 -25.39
C ASP A 693 -36.55 -4.19 -24.64
N LEU A 694 -36.68 -3.87 -23.34
CA LEU A 694 -35.58 -3.49 -22.44
C LEU A 694 -35.87 -4.04 -21.04
N THR A 695 -34.86 -4.61 -20.40
CA THR A 695 -34.90 -5.05 -19.00
C THR A 695 -33.80 -4.36 -18.21
N LEU A 696 -34.16 -3.80 -17.06
CA LEU A 696 -33.25 -3.08 -16.16
C LEU A 696 -33.25 -3.78 -14.81
N THR A 697 -32.06 -4.12 -14.32
CA THR A 697 -31.89 -4.82 -13.03
C THR A 697 -30.98 -3.99 -12.13
N LEU A 698 -31.49 -3.58 -10.96
CA LEU A 698 -30.80 -2.70 -10.02
C LEU A 698 -31.39 -2.81 -8.61
N THR A 699 -30.69 -2.31 -7.58
CA THR A 699 -31.20 -2.25 -6.21
C THR A 699 -32.21 -1.11 -6.02
N GLU A 700 -33.00 -1.17 -4.94
CA GLU A 700 -33.94 -0.09 -4.57
C GLU A 700 -33.23 1.25 -4.34
N GLU A 701 -32.06 1.25 -3.67
CA GLU A 701 -31.22 2.46 -3.52
C GLU A 701 -30.76 3.03 -4.85
N ASN A 702 -30.28 2.17 -5.77
CA ASN A 702 -29.83 2.61 -7.09
C ASN A 702 -31.00 3.13 -7.93
N LEU A 703 -32.20 2.55 -7.78
CA LEU A 703 -33.41 3.04 -8.45
C LEU A 703 -33.76 4.45 -7.99
N VAL A 704 -33.74 4.69 -6.66
CA VAL A 704 -33.99 6.01 -6.09
C VAL A 704 -32.92 7.01 -6.52
N ALA A 705 -31.63 6.63 -6.49
CA ALA A 705 -30.53 7.49 -6.91
C ALA A 705 -30.57 7.83 -8.43
N LEU A 706 -30.97 6.86 -9.26
CA LEU A 706 -31.11 7.04 -10.70
C LEU A 706 -32.28 7.97 -11.04
N VAL A 707 -33.38 7.89 -10.30
CA VAL A 707 -34.53 8.80 -10.41
C VAL A 707 -34.18 10.20 -9.88
N ALA A 708 -33.44 10.28 -8.78
CA ALA A 708 -32.98 11.54 -8.18
C ALA A 708 -31.91 12.27 -9.03
N GLY A 709 -31.33 11.58 -10.02
CA GLY A 709 -30.26 12.11 -10.87
C GLY A 709 -28.89 12.18 -10.20
N SER A 710 -28.76 11.71 -8.96
CA SER A 710 -27.47 11.57 -8.27
C SER A 710 -26.64 10.42 -8.83
N LEU A 711 -27.28 9.45 -9.49
CA LEU A 711 -26.63 8.35 -10.18
C LEU A 711 -26.90 8.43 -11.69
N LYS A 712 -25.87 8.77 -12.48
CA LYS A 712 -25.97 8.83 -13.96
C LYS A 712 -26.13 7.42 -14.53
N PRO A 713 -27.09 7.16 -15.45
CA PRO A 713 -27.34 5.81 -15.99
C PRO A 713 -26.12 5.14 -16.65
N GLN A 714 -25.31 5.91 -17.39
CA GLN A 714 -24.08 5.39 -17.99
C GLN A 714 -23.04 5.00 -16.94
N ALA A 715 -22.83 5.85 -15.92
CA ALA A 715 -21.89 5.55 -14.84
C ALA A 715 -22.35 4.32 -14.03
N ALA A 716 -23.65 4.21 -13.75
CA ALA A 716 -24.24 3.06 -13.07
C ALA A 716 -24.10 1.77 -13.88
N PHE A 717 -24.20 1.85 -15.21
CA PHE A 717 -23.99 0.70 -16.08
C PHE A 717 -22.52 0.27 -16.10
N LEU A 718 -21.59 1.22 -16.27
CA LEU A 718 -20.15 0.95 -16.28
C LEU A 718 -19.64 0.43 -14.94
N SER A 719 -20.21 0.88 -13.82
CA SER A 719 -19.89 0.42 -12.47
C SER A 719 -20.59 -0.88 -12.06
N GLY A 720 -21.48 -1.42 -12.90
CA GLY A 720 -22.28 -2.61 -12.61
C GLY A 720 -23.43 -2.40 -11.61
N GLN A 721 -23.69 -1.17 -11.18
CA GLN A 721 -24.79 -0.78 -10.30
C GLN A 721 -26.17 -0.83 -10.99
N LEU A 722 -26.20 -0.78 -12.32
CA LEU A 722 -27.35 -0.96 -13.19
C LEU A 722 -27.00 -2.00 -14.27
N LYS A 723 -27.68 -3.15 -14.26
CA LYS A 723 -27.58 -4.11 -15.37
C LYS A 723 -28.67 -3.82 -16.39
N VAL A 724 -28.32 -3.90 -17.67
CA VAL A 724 -29.24 -3.63 -18.78
C VAL A 724 -29.20 -4.77 -19.79
N ALA A 725 -30.36 -5.32 -20.12
CA ALA A 725 -30.53 -6.34 -21.15
C ALA A 725 -31.58 -5.91 -22.17
N GLY A 726 -31.34 -6.13 -23.47
CA GLY A 726 -32.27 -5.77 -24.54
C GLY A 726 -31.81 -4.57 -25.37
N ASN A 727 -32.76 -3.79 -25.89
CA ASN A 727 -32.50 -2.75 -26.89
C ASN A 727 -31.88 -1.49 -26.28
N MET A 728 -30.59 -1.28 -26.54
CA MET A 728 -29.83 -0.16 -25.96
C MET A 728 -30.28 1.22 -26.43
N ALA A 729 -30.89 1.33 -27.61
CA ALA A 729 -31.49 2.59 -28.07
C ALA A 729 -32.71 3.00 -27.22
N VAL A 730 -33.39 2.04 -26.58
CA VAL A 730 -34.47 2.31 -25.62
C VAL A 730 -33.88 2.78 -24.29
N ALA A 731 -32.75 2.23 -23.86
CA ALA A 731 -32.08 2.65 -22.62
C ALA A 731 -31.63 4.12 -22.66
N GLN A 732 -31.15 4.60 -23.81
CA GLN A 732 -30.81 6.03 -24.00
C GLN A 732 -32.02 6.96 -23.84
N ARG A 733 -33.25 6.43 -23.98
CA ARG A 733 -34.51 7.19 -23.83
C ARG A 733 -35.11 7.09 -22.43
N LEU A 734 -34.47 6.38 -21.50
CA LEU A 734 -34.95 6.25 -20.11
C LEU A 734 -35.14 7.59 -19.42
N GLN A 735 -34.33 8.59 -19.77
CA GLN A 735 -34.44 9.93 -19.20
C GLN A 735 -35.76 10.62 -19.54
N LEU A 736 -36.44 10.23 -20.63
CA LEU A 736 -37.79 10.72 -20.95
C LEU A 736 -38.85 10.23 -19.96
N LEU A 737 -38.57 9.13 -19.24
CA LEU A 737 -39.45 8.51 -18.25
C LEU A 737 -39.20 9.03 -16.82
N MET A 738 -38.05 9.67 -16.59
CA MET A 738 -37.66 10.20 -15.27
C MET A 738 -38.28 11.58 -15.02
N PRO A 739 -38.70 11.90 -13.77
CA PRO A 739 -39.28 13.20 -13.42
C PRO A 739 -38.34 14.36 -13.81
N PRO A 740 -38.87 15.52 -14.26
CA PRO A 740 -38.04 16.64 -14.66
C PRO A 740 -37.36 17.25 -13.43
N GLN A 741 -36.03 17.37 -13.48
CA GLN A 741 -35.25 18.18 -12.54
C GLN A 741 -35.78 19.64 -12.56
N PRO A 742 -35.83 20.35 -11.43
CA PRO A 742 -36.13 21.78 -11.42
C PRO A 742 -35.10 22.52 -12.28
N ARG A 743 -35.58 23.11 -13.39
CA ARG A 743 -34.78 23.80 -14.41
C ARG A 743 -34.05 25.03 -13.84
N MET A 744 -32.73 25.07 -14.02
CA MET A 744 -32.07 26.31 -14.48
C MET A 744 -31.97 26.26 -16.00
N TYR A 745 -32.29 27.38 -16.64
CA TYR A 745 -32.39 27.57 -18.09
C TYR A 745 -31.03 27.47 -18.79
N ILE A 746 -30.98 26.91 -20.02
CA ILE A 746 -30.44 27.53 -21.26
C ILE A 746 -30.88 26.66 -22.48
N GLN A 747 -31.05 27.32 -23.64
CA GLN A 747 -31.75 26.90 -24.85
C GLN A 747 -30.99 25.92 -25.77
N THR A 748 -31.77 25.24 -26.62
CA THR A 748 -31.44 24.20 -27.63
C THR A 748 -30.81 24.71 -28.93
N HIS A 749 -29.98 23.88 -29.61
CA HIS A 749 -30.06 23.60 -31.07
C HIS A 749 -29.36 22.29 -31.48
N GLU A 750 -29.81 21.70 -32.60
CA GLU A 750 -29.50 20.38 -33.21
C GLU A 750 -28.46 20.45 -34.36
N ASP A 751 -27.92 19.26 -34.71
CA ASP A 751 -27.35 18.76 -35.99
C ASP A 751 -25.82 18.73 -36.28
N THR A 752 -25.28 17.49 -36.23
CA THR A 752 -24.20 16.85 -37.01
C THR A 752 -23.03 17.70 -37.57
N MET A 753 -21.92 17.72 -36.82
CA MET A 753 -20.51 17.70 -37.23
C MET A 753 -19.73 17.31 -35.96
N THR A 754 -18.61 16.57 -36.05
CA THR A 754 -17.71 16.46 -34.91
C THR A 754 -17.30 17.88 -34.57
N ASP A 755 -17.79 18.43 -33.46
CA ASP A 755 -17.56 19.83 -33.11
C ASP A 755 -16.14 19.94 -32.53
N TYR A 756 -15.14 19.96 -33.41
CA TYR A 756 -13.76 20.22 -33.03
C TYR A 756 -13.63 21.51 -32.22
N LYS A 757 -14.59 22.44 -32.33
CA LYS A 757 -14.63 23.65 -31.52
C LYS A 757 -14.99 23.36 -30.07
N GLU A 758 -15.90 22.42 -29.80
CA GLU A 758 -16.22 21.96 -28.45
C GLU A 758 -15.02 21.21 -27.85
N GLU A 759 -14.37 20.34 -28.62
CA GLU A 759 -13.15 19.64 -28.18
C GLU A 759 -11.98 20.59 -27.89
N GLN A 760 -11.75 21.57 -28.77
CA GLN A 760 -10.75 22.64 -28.57
C GLN A 760 -11.07 23.48 -27.34
N ASN A 761 -12.33 23.86 -27.11
CA ASN A 761 -12.72 24.61 -25.92
C ASN A 761 -12.53 23.79 -24.63
N ASN A 762 -12.83 22.50 -24.66
CA ASN A 762 -12.63 21.61 -23.53
C ASN A 762 -11.13 21.41 -23.21
N GLU A 763 -10.26 21.29 -24.23
CA GLU A 763 -8.81 21.24 -24.00
C GLU A 763 -8.28 22.57 -23.44
N ILE A 764 -8.76 23.72 -23.92
CA ILE A 764 -8.39 25.04 -23.38
C ILE A 764 -8.80 25.18 -21.91
N GLU A 765 -10.01 24.80 -21.54
CA GLU A 765 -10.47 24.83 -20.14
C GLU A 765 -9.62 23.91 -19.25
N ALA A 766 -9.22 22.74 -19.78
CA ALA A 766 -8.33 21.84 -19.08
C ALA A 766 -6.91 22.43 -18.93
N LEU A 767 -6.33 23.02 -19.99
CA LEU A 767 -5.00 23.63 -19.96
C LEU A 767 -4.94 24.86 -19.05
N GLU A 768 -5.98 25.70 -19.04
CA GLU A 768 -6.11 26.83 -18.12
C GLU A 768 -6.20 26.37 -16.66
N SER A 769 -6.81 25.20 -16.41
CA SER A 769 -6.83 24.59 -15.08
C SER A 769 -5.50 23.94 -14.68
N ILE A 770 -4.71 23.45 -15.63
CA ILE A 770 -3.43 22.77 -15.37
C ILE A 770 -2.30 23.79 -15.19
N TYR A 771 -2.32 24.87 -15.98
CA TYR A 771 -1.29 25.92 -16.01
C TYR A 771 -1.87 27.31 -15.71
N PRO A 772 -2.47 27.54 -14.53
CA PRO A 772 -3.27 28.74 -14.26
C PRO A 772 -2.46 30.05 -14.27
N GLU A 773 -1.14 30.01 -14.06
CA GLU A 773 -0.28 31.21 -14.03
C GLU A 773 0.56 31.36 -15.31
N GLU A 774 0.83 30.24 -15.99
CA GLU A 774 1.71 30.16 -17.15
C GLU A 774 0.96 30.16 -18.49
N PHE A 775 -0.36 29.98 -18.47
CA PHE A 775 -1.24 29.94 -19.65
C PHE A 775 -1.78 31.32 -20.03
N GLU A 776 -1.66 31.69 -21.29
CA GLU A 776 -2.12 32.98 -21.85
C GLU A 776 -2.82 32.78 -23.19
N ILE A 777 -4.11 33.15 -23.29
CA ILE A 777 -4.84 33.17 -24.57
C ILE A 777 -4.48 34.44 -25.36
N LEU A 778 -3.94 34.27 -26.57
CA LEU A 778 -3.52 35.35 -27.46
C LEU A 778 -4.62 35.76 -28.46
N GLU A 779 -5.35 34.79 -29.02
CA GLU A 779 -6.42 35.02 -30.00
C GLU A 779 -7.45 33.88 -29.89
N THR A 780 -8.73 34.16 -30.13
CA THR A 780 -9.83 33.18 -30.01
C THR A 780 -10.65 32.99 -31.28
N ASP A 781 -10.46 33.84 -32.30
CA ASP A 781 -11.22 33.84 -33.57
C ASP A 781 -10.24 34.03 -34.74
N PRO A 782 -10.20 33.14 -35.76
CA PRO A 782 -11.09 32.01 -36.02
C PRO A 782 -10.84 30.74 -35.18
N TYR A 783 -9.66 30.59 -34.58
CA TYR A 783 -9.28 29.45 -33.71
C TYR A 783 -8.38 29.93 -32.58
N HIS A 784 -8.36 29.19 -31.46
CA HIS A 784 -7.52 29.55 -30.32
C HIS A 784 -6.03 29.56 -30.67
N LYS A 785 -5.38 30.68 -30.38
CA LYS A 785 -3.94 30.83 -30.31
C LYS A 785 -3.59 31.17 -28.87
N PHE A 786 -2.72 30.41 -28.24
CA PHE A 786 -2.39 30.56 -26.83
C PHE A 786 -0.93 30.20 -26.57
N ARG A 787 -0.41 30.65 -25.44
CA ARG A 787 0.98 30.48 -25.01
C ARG A 787 1.01 29.80 -23.66
N ILE A 788 1.95 28.89 -23.48
CA ILE A 788 2.30 28.27 -22.19
C ILE A 788 3.77 28.56 -21.93
N ARG A 789 4.06 29.18 -20.79
CA ARG A 789 5.44 29.38 -20.31
C ARG A 789 5.90 28.16 -19.52
N VAL A 790 7.13 27.73 -19.77
CA VAL A 790 7.71 26.53 -19.20
C VAL A 790 9.05 26.91 -18.58
N LYS A 791 9.18 26.71 -17.27
CA LYS A 791 10.37 27.11 -16.49
C LYS A 791 10.88 25.95 -15.63
N THR A 792 12.20 25.79 -15.54
CA THR A 792 12.83 24.86 -14.58
C THR A 792 13.03 25.52 -13.22
N GLU A 793 12.92 24.76 -12.14
CA GLU A 793 13.24 25.25 -10.79
C GLU A 793 14.75 25.52 -10.68
N GLY A 794 15.12 26.77 -10.37
CA GLY A 794 16.49 27.21 -10.07
C GLY A 794 16.44 28.53 -9.31
N GLY A 795 17.18 28.64 -8.21
CA GLY A 795 17.07 29.77 -7.28
C GLY A 795 17.88 31.00 -7.67
N GLU A 796 17.44 32.14 -7.13
CA GLU A 796 18.05 33.46 -7.32
C GLU A 796 19.32 33.67 -6.45
N ASP A 797 19.79 32.63 -5.75
CA ASP A 797 20.92 32.69 -4.80
C ASP A 797 22.29 32.44 -5.44
N GLU A 798 23.33 33.12 -4.93
CA GLU A 798 24.73 32.93 -5.35
C GLU A 798 25.20 31.50 -5.05
N GLY A 799 25.10 30.61 -6.05
CA GLY A 799 25.61 29.23 -5.99
C GLY A 799 24.65 28.16 -6.51
N GLU A 800 23.41 28.51 -6.85
CA GLU A 800 22.45 27.58 -7.48
C GLU A 800 22.56 27.57 -9.02
N PRO A 801 22.24 26.44 -9.69
CA PRO A 801 22.21 26.39 -11.14
C PRO A 801 21.11 27.33 -11.70
N ALA A 802 21.43 28.09 -12.75
CA ALA A 802 20.52 29.05 -13.36
C ALA A 802 19.21 28.39 -13.84
N SER A 803 18.05 29.04 -13.68
CA SER A 803 16.78 28.50 -14.21
C SER A 803 16.65 28.72 -15.73
N ALA A 804 16.27 27.71 -16.51
CA ALA A 804 15.93 27.89 -17.92
C ALA A 804 14.42 28.11 -18.11
N GLU A 805 14.05 29.02 -19.02
CA GLU A 805 12.66 29.32 -19.35
C GLU A 805 12.46 29.40 -20.88
N ILE A 806 11.39 28.76 -21.36
CA ILE A 806 10.93 28.85 -22.75
C ILE A 806 9.44 29.18 -22.80
N SER A 807 8.99 29.69 -23.95
CA SER A 807 7.58 29.87 -24.27
C SER A 807 7.18 29.00 -25.45
N LEU A 808 6.11 28.23 -25.28
CA LEU A 808 5.46 27.44 -26.32
C LEU A 808 4.19 28.14 -26.76
N THR A 809 4.10 28.52 -28.03
CA THR A 809 2.90 29.14 -28.61
C THR A 809 2.23 28.15 -29.56
N PHE A 810 0.97 27.83 -29.29
CA PHE A 810 0.15 26.93 -30.08
C PHE A 810 -0.92 27.71 -30.84
N GLN A 811 -1.22 27.28 -32.06
CA GLN A 811 -2.36 27.76 -32.83
C GLN A 811 -3.15 26.58 -33.40
N TYR A 812 -4.40 26.44 -32.96
CA TYR A 812 -5.29 25.39 -33.47
C TYR A 812 -5.65 25.61 -34.93
N THR A 813 -5.87 24.48 -35.62
CA THR A 813 -6.39 24.44 -36.99
C THR A 813 -7.87 24.07 -36.96
N SER A 814 -8.55 24.19 -38.11
CA SER A 814 -9.98 23.86 -38.22
C SER A 814 -10.32 22.40 -37.93
N ASN A 815 -9.32 21.52 -37.96
CA ASN A 815 -9.47 20.07 -37.87
C ASN A 815 -8.64 19.47 -36.73
N TYR A 816 -8.07 20.29 -35.83
CA TYR A 816 -7.39 19.78 -34.63
C TYR A 816 -8.42 19.04 -33.74
N PRO A 817 -8.14 17.81 -33.25
CA PRO A 817 -6.82 17.15 -33.14
C PRO A 817 -6.36 16.27 -34.33
N ASP A 818 -7.17 16.13 -35.39
CA ASP A 818 -6.81 15.32 -36.56
C ASP A 818 -5.74 15.99 -37.47
N GLN A 819 -5.54 17.29 -37.32
CA GLN A 819 -4.43 18.03 -37.91
C GLN A 819 -3.65 18.74 -36.80
N PRO A 820 -2.30 18.64 -36.78
CA PRO A 820 -1.51 19.18 -35.69
C PRO A 820 -1.64 20.71 -35.60
N PRO A 821 -1.52 21.27 -34.38
CA PRO A 821 -1.50 22.72 -34.21
C PRO A 821 -0.18 23.27 -34.74
N ALA A 822 -0.16 24.54 -35.13
CA ALA A 822 1.11 25.20 -35.39
C ALA A 822 1.78 25.51 -34.05
N LEU A 823 2.99 24.97 -33.85
CA LEU A 823 3.81 25.16 -32.66
C LEU A 823 4.97 26.12 -32.95
N GLU A 824 5.14 27.13 -32.11
CA GLU A 824 6.28 28.05 -32.13
C GLU A 824 6.97 28.03 -30.76
N VAL A 825 8.28 27.76 -30.75
CA VAL A 825 9.11 27.69 -29.54
C VAL A 825 10.05 28.89 -29.51
N THR A 826 10.02 29.67 -28.44
CA THR A 826 10.91 30.83 -28.23
C THR A 826 11.60 30.74 -26.87
N ALA A 827 12.92 30.91 -26.83
CA ALA A 827 13.65 31.01 -25.55
C ALA A 827 13.29 32.31 -24.82
N VAL A 828 13.23 32.23 -23.50
CA VAL A 828 13.02 33.37 -22.60
C VAL A 828 14.28 33.64 -21.80
N ASP A 829 14.87 32.60 -21.20
CA ASP A 829 16.09 32.73 -20.38
C ASP A 829 16.92 31.44 -20.35
N ASN A 830 18.25 31.56 -20.32
CA ASN A 830 19.23 30.47 -20.19
C ASN A 830 19.10 29.27 -21.16
N VAL A 831 18.70 29.53 -22.42
CA VAL A 831 18.72 28.53 -23.53
C VAL A 831 19.30 29.19 -24.78
N GLU A 832 20.33 28.59 -25.39
CA GLU A 832 20.97 29.08 -26.63
C GLU A 832 20.17 28.70 -27.90
N ASP A 833 20.42 29.40 -29.02
CA ASP A 833 19.65 29.24 -30.27
C ASP A 833 19.80 27.85 -30.91
N ASP A 834 20.95 27.19 -30.75
CA ASP A 834 21.23 25.84 -31.25
C ASP A 834 20.53 24.76 -30.41
N GLU A 835 20.39 24.99 -29.10
CA GLU A 835 19.67 24.13 -28.16
C GLU A 835 18.15 24.17 -28.44
N LEU A 836 17.63 25.33 -28.83
CA LEU A 836 16.23 25.48 -29.27
C LEU A 836 15.88 24.64 -30.51
N ASP A 837 16.81 24.51 -31.45
CA ASP A 837 16.58 23.74 -32.68
C ASP A 837 16.51 22.22 -32.39
N GLU A 838 17.28 21.72 -31.42
CA GLU A 838 17.17 20.34 -30.93
C GLU A 838 15.82 20.08 -30.24
N LEU A 839 15.40 20.99 -29.37
CA LEU A 839 14.10 20.91 -28.71
C LEU A 839 12.95 20.94 -29.74
N ARG A 840 13.01 21.83 -30.74
CA ARG A 840 11.99 21.90 -31.80
C ARG A 840 11.85 20.59 -32.56
N GLN A 841 12.97 19.97 -32.93
CA GLN A 841 12.94 18.69 -33.64
C GLN A 841 12.25 17.60 -32.80
N ARG A 842 12.56 17.54 -31.50
CA ARG A 842 11.95 16.59 -30.58
C ARG A 842 10.44 16.83 -30.41
N LEU A 843 10.02 18.09 -30.29
CA LEU A 843 8.59 18.42 -30.14
C LEU A 843 7.80 18.15 -31.43
N ASP A 844 8.41 18.33 -32.62
CA ASP A 844 7.78 17.97 -33.90
C ASP A 844 7.55 16.45 -34.03
N GLU A 845 8.48 15.63 -33.51
CA GLU A 845 8.31 14.17 -33.43
C GLU A 845 7.14 13.81 -32.49
N GLU A 846 7.10 14.40 -31.29
CA GLU A 846 6.02 14.19 -30.32
C GLU A 846 4.65 14.59 -30.88
N VAL A 847 4.61 15.68 -31.65
CA VAL A 847 3.40 16.12 -32.35
C VAL A 847 2.98 15.10 -33.41
N THR A 848 3.93 14.52 -34.13
CA THR A 848 3.62 13.53 -35.18
C THR A 848 3.13 12.21 -34.60
N GLU A 849 3.67 11.75 -33.47
CA GLU A 849 3.33 10.48 -32.84
C GLU A 849 1.95 10.49 -32.16
N ASN A 850 1.49 11.66 -31.72
CA ASN A 850 0.23 11.83 -30.96
C ASN A 850 -0.93 12.44 -31.77
N LEU A 851 -0.83 12.42 -33.10
CA LEU A 851 -1.85 12.94 -34.01
C LEU A 851 -3.19 12.20 -33.87
N GLY A 852 -4.32 12.93 -33.81
CA GLY A 852 -5.65 12.36 -33.56
C GLY A 852 -6.02 12.22 -32.07
N MET A 853 -5.19 12.73 -31.16
CA MET A 853 -5.48 12.89 -29.73
C MET A 853 -5.26 14.33 -29.28
N VAL A 854 -5.93 14.71 -28.18
CA VAL A 854 -5.70 15.94 -27.43
C VAL A 854 -4.29 15.87 -26.81
N MET A 855 -3.33 16.66 -27.30
CA MET A 855 -1.88 16.37 -27.22
C MET A 855 -1.04 17.52 -26.66
N VAL A 856 -1.62 18.70 -26.43
CA VAL A 856 -0.86 19.88 -26.02
C VAL A 856 -0.17 19.64 -24.67
N PHE A 857 -0.84 18.96 -23.74
CA PHE A 857 -0.26 18.55 -22.46
C PHE A 857 0.99 17.66 -22.63
N THR A 858 0.95 16.71 -23.55
CA THR A 858 2.09 15.82 -23.84
C THR A 858 3.29 16.59 -24.38
N VAL A 859 3.04 17.53 -25.29
CA VAL A 859 4.09 18.40 -25.85
C VAL A 859 4.71 19.30 -24.78
N VAL A 860 3.89 19.90 -23.91
CA VAL A 860 4.38 20.73 -22.78
C VAL A 860 5.20 19.89 -21.80
N THR A 861 4.76 18.67 -21.50
CA THR A 861 5.47 17.74 -20.61
C THR A 861 6.82 17.33 -21.20
N SER A 862 6.86 16.98 -22.49
CA SER A 862 8.11 16.62 -23.18
C SER A 862 9.12 17.78 -23.20
N ALA A 863 8.64 19.02 -23.32
CA ALA A 863 9.47 20.22 -23.23
C ALA A 863 10.02 20.47 -21.81
N LEU A 864 9.20 20.27 -20.78
CA LEU A 864 9.62 20.34 -19.36
C LEU A 864 10.72 19.33 -19.05
N GLU A 865 10.53 18.07 -19.44
CA GLU A 865 11.48 16.99 -19.20
C GLU A 865 12.82 17.25 -19.91
N TRP A 866 12.77 17.72 -21.15
CA TRP A 866 13.98 18.06 -21.90
C TRP A 866 14.75 19.20 -21.22
N LEU A 867 14.08 20.28 -20.82
CA LEU A 867 14.71 21.40 -20.13
C LEU A 867 15.35 20.98 -18.80
N ALA A 868 14.66 20.16 -18.00
CA ALA A 868 15.20 19.66 -16.74
C ALA A 868 16.46 18.81 -16.94
N GLY A 869 16.45 17.90 -17.93
CA GLY A 869 17.61 17.07 -18.27
C GLY A 869 18.79 17.89 -18.81
N HIS A 870 18.52 18.94 -19.59
CA HIS A 870 19.56 19.84 -20.10
C HIS A 870 20.24 20.62 -18.97
N MET A 871 19.45 21.14 -18.02
CA MET A 871 19.97 21.85 -16.86
C MET A 871 20.83 20.97 -15.95
N GLU A 872 20.44 19.69 -15.77
CA GLU A 872 21.22 18.72 -15.01
C GLU A 872 22.59 18.42 -15.67
N GLN A 873 22.64 18.36 -17.00
CA GLN A 873 23.91 18.18 -17.74
C GLN A 873 24.84 19.38 -17.59
N LEU A 874 24.31 20.60 -17.68
CA LEU A 874 25.08 21.83 -17.47
C LEU A 874 25.62 21.93 -16.04
N ALA A 875 24.79 21.62 -15.03
CA ALA A 875 25.21 21.60 -13.63
C ALA A 875 26.32 20.57 -13.37
N THR A 876 26.19 19.37 -13.96
CA THR A 876 27.19 18.30 -13.84
C THR A 876 28.51 18.71 -14.49
N ALA A 877 28.49 19.26 -15.70
CA ALA A 877 29.69 19.74 -16.40
C ALA A 877 30.39 20.88 -15.64
N ALA A 878 29.64 21.79 -15.02
CA ALA A 878 30.18 22.85 -14.17
C ALA A 878 30.85 22.29 -12.90
N GLN A 879 30.23 21.32 -12.22
CA GLN A 879 30.82 20.65 -11.05
C GLN A 879 32.10 19.89 -11.40
N GLU A 880 32.12 19.20 -12.54
CA GLU A 880 33.31 18.50 -13.02
C GLU A 880 34.46 19.47 -13.31
N GLN A 881 34.21 20.62 -13.95
CA GLN A 881 35.22 21.66 -14.13
C GLN A 881 35.72 22.22 -12.80
N GLN A 882 34.83 22.46 -11.84
CA GLN A 882 35.19 22.99 -10.52
C GLN A 882 36.06 21.99 -9.75
N GLN A 883 35.73 20.69 -9.81
CA GLN A 883 36.57 19.62 -9.26
C GLN A 883 37.91 19.49 -9.98
N LEU A 884 37.95 19.67 -11.30
CA LEU A 884 39.20 19.65 -12.07
C LEU A 884 40.11 20.80 -11.65
N GLN A 885 39.57 22.01 -11.50
CA GLN A 885 40.30 23.18 -11.01
C GLN A 885 40.77 23.01 -9.57
N LEU A 886 39.95 22.38 -8.71
CA LEU A 886 40.33 22.06 -7.33
C LEU A 886 41.48 21.05 -7.32
N LYS A 887 41.40 19.97 -8.11
CA LYS A 887 42.47 18.99 -8.28
C LYS A 887 43.75 19.60 -8.84
N GLU A 888 43.65 20.50 -9.81
CA GLU A 888 44.83 21.20 -10.34
C GLU A 888 45.46 22.13 -9.30
N LYS A 889 44.65 22.82 -8.47
CA LYS A 889 45.13 23.60 -7.32
C LYS A 889 45.79 22.72 -6.27
N GLU A 890 45.17 21.61 -5.91
CA GLU A 890 45.71 20.62 -4.96
C GLU A 890 46.99 19.98 -5.48
N GLU A 891 47.06 19.66 -6.77
CA GLU A 891 48.25 19.09 -7.40
C GLU A 891 49.38 20.13 -7.54
N ALA A 892 49.05 21.40 -7.77
CA ALA A 892 50.00 22.51 -7.73
C ALA A 892 50.52 22.78 -6.29
N GLU A 893 49.67 22.67 -5.26
CA GLU A 893 50.11 22.67 -3.86
C GLU A 893 50.97 21.45 -3.53
N ARG A 894 50.60 20.25 -3.99
CA ARG A 894 51.37 19.02 -3.76
C ARG A 894 52.76 19.09 -4.40
N LYS A 895 52.87 19.65 -5.61
CA LYS A 895 54.16 19.95 -6.28
C LYS A 895 54.99 21.01 -5.56
N LYS A 896 54.36 21.89 -4.78
CA LYS A 896 55.05 22.86 -3.89
C LYS A 896 55.70 22.18 -2.67
N PHE A 897 55.21 20.99 -2.29
CA PHE A 897 55.68 20.21 -1.14
C PHE A 897 56.48 18.94 -1.51
N GLU A 898 56.72 18.66 -2.79
CA GLU A 898 57.67 17.62 -3.21
C GLU A 898 59.12 18.08 -3.00
N GLY A 899 59.62 17.85 -1.79
CA GLY A 899 61.04 18.02 -1.45
C GLY A 899 61.94 17.09 -2.26
N THR A 900 63.01 17.65 -2.82
CA THR A 900 64.01 16.96 -3.64
C THR A 900 64.52 15.67 -2.96
N ARG A 901 64.42 14.53 -3.66
CA ARG A 901 64.90 13.22 -3.22
C ARG A 901 66.39 13.29 -2.86
N VAL A 902 66.73 13.03 -1.59
CA VAL A 902 68.12 13.11 -1.09
C VAL A 902 68.93 11.92 -1.64
N THR A 903 69.80 12.18 -2.60
CA THR A 903 70.89 11.27 -3.00
C THR A 903 72.12 11.55 -2.14
N VAL A 904 73.09 10.62 -2.08
CA VAL A 904 74.34 10.82 -1.32
C VAL A 904 75.05 12.11 -1.75
N GLU A 905 74.96 12.46 -3.02
CA GLU A 905 75.54 13.69 -3.57
C GLU A 905 74.79 14.95 -3.09
N THR A 906 73.45 14.92 -3.05
CA THR A 906 72.66 16.05 -2.51
C THR A 906 72.82 16.18 -0.99
N PHE A 907 72.99 15.07 -0.27
CA PHE A 907 73.32 15.07 1.16
C PHE A 907 74.71 15.63 1.43
N MET A 908 75.72 15.25 0.63
CA MET A 908 77.08 15.79 0.79
C MET A 908 77.16 17.27 0.41
N ALA A 909 76.41 17.70 -0.61
CA ALA A 909 76.28 19.11 -0.96
C ALA A 909 75.57 19.91 0.15
N TRP A 910 74.49 19.38 0.73
CA TRP A 910 73.81 19.98 1.88
C TRP A 910 74.73 20.03 3.10
N LYS A 911 75.46 18.94 3.40
CA LYS A 911 76.40 18.87 4.53
C LYS A 911 77.55 19.86 4.37
N ALA A 912 78.11 20.02 3.17
CA ALA A 912 79.13 21.03 2.91
C ALA A 912 78.58 22.45 3.11
N LYS A 913 77.34 22.71 2.71
CA LYS A 913 76.65 23.99 2.93
C LYS A 913 76.36 24.24 4.41
N PHE A 914 75.89 23.21 5.11
CA PHE A 914 75.61 23.24 6.54
C PHE A 914 76.89 23.46 7.37
N ASP A 915 77.99 22.80 7.02
CA ASP A 915 79.28 22.99 7.68
C ASP A 915 79.85 24.40 7.40
N GLN A 916 79.59 24.94 6.20
CA GLN A 916 79.95 26.32 5.84
C GLN A 916 79.09 27.34 6.61
N GLU A 917 77.78 27.14 6.72
CA GLU A 917 76.85 27.98 7.50
C GLU A 917 77.14 27.90 9.01
N MET A 918 77.44 26.71 9.54
CA MET A 918 77.86 26.52 10.94
C MET A 918 79.23 27.14 11.23
N SER A 919 80.12 27.24 10.24
CA SER A 919 81.39 27.95 10.39
C SER A 919 81.21 29.47 10.47
N SER A 920 80.26 30.05 9.72
CA SER A 920 79.87 31.46 9.87
C SER A 920 79.18 31.73 11.22
N VAL A 921 78.30 30.83 11.67
CA VAL A 921 77.61 30.97 12.98
C VAL A 921 78.57 30.80 14.16
N ARG A 922 79.58 29.93 14.07
CA ARG A 922 80.66 29.85 15.09
C ARG A 922 81.55 31.10 15.10
N THR A 923 81.78 31.71 13.94
CA THR A 923 82.56 32.97 13.85
C THR A 923 81.75 34.19 14.34
N GLU A 924 80.41 34.13 14.32
CA GLU A 924 79.51 35.13 14.92
C GLU A 924 79.22 34.89 16.41
N GLN A 925 79.23 33.63 16.88
CA GLN A 925 79.13 33.28 18.31
C GLN A 925 80.41 33.62 19.10
N ASP A 926 81.59 33.57 18.47
CA ASP A 926 82.85 34.05 19.09
C ASP A 926 83.00 35.60 19.08
N ARG A 927 82.18 36.35 18.33
CA ARG A 927 82.17 37.84 18.34
C ARG A 927 81.03 38.48 19.13
N SER A 928 80.03 37.70 19.58
CA SER A 928 78.89 38.19 20.37
C SER A 928 78.96 37.82 21.86
N ALA A 929 80.06 37.18 22.29
CA ALA A 929 80.48 37.06 23.69
C ALA A 929 80.95 38.40 24.32
N GLU A 930 80.79 39.53 23.64
CA GLU A 930 81.05 40.88 24.13
C GLU A 930 79.85 41.80 23.90
N LYS A 931 78.72 41.58 24.60
CA LYS A 931 77.83 42.62 25.17
C LYS A 931 76.45 42.06 25.57
N ASN A 932 76.18 42.13 26.87
CA ASN A 932 74.87 42.09 27.55
C ASN A 932 74.03 40.81 27.45
N GLN A 933 74.37 39.89 28.35
CA GLN A 933 73.76 38.59 28.61
C GLN A 933 72.87 38.68 29.88
N LYS A 934 71.56 38.42 29.78
CA LYS A 934 70.72 38.01 30.91
C LYS A 934 69.76 36.91 30.46
N LEU A 935 69.67 35.90 31.33
CA LEU A 935 69.42 34.48 31.03
C LEU A 935 67.97 34.07 31.35
N SER A 936 67.52 32.98 30.73
CA SER A 936 66.17 32.42 30.86
C SER A 936 65.98 31.54 32.12
N GLY A 937 64.73 31.21 32.47
CA GLY A 937 64.30 30.60 33.74
C GLY A 937 65.03 29.32 34.21
N ARG A 938 65.60 28.52 33.30
CA ARG A 938 66.39 27.31 33.65
C ARG A 938 67.80 27.63 34.13
N GLN A 939 68.34 28.80 33.77
CA GLN A 939 69.62 29.34 34.24
C GLN A 939 69.44 30.19 35.51
N LEU A 940 68.27 30.83 35.69
CA LEU A 940 67.86 31.42 36.98
C LEU A 940 67.77 30.36 38.09
N PHE A 941 67.28 29.16 37.77
CA PHE A 941 67.18 28.05 38.72
C PHE A 941 68.53 27.38 39.09
N GLN A 942 69.58 27.60 38.28
CA GLN A 942 70.91 27.00 38.50
C GLN A 942 71.96 28.00 39.03
N THR A 943 71.62 29.29 39.18
CA THR A 943 72.58 30.31 39.66
C THR A 943 72.06 31.30 40.70
N ASP A 944 70.88 31.12 41.28
CA ASP A 944 70.62 31.80 42.57
C ASP A 944 71.36 31.06 43.70
N GLN A 945 72.63 31.44 43.87
CA GLN A 945 73.42 31.20 45.07
C GLN A 945 73.63 32.53 45.81
N THR A 946 72.56 33.23 46.15
CA THR A 946 72.61 34.14 47.30
C THR A 946 71.28 34.15 48.05
N LEU A 947 71.13 33.22 48.98
CA LEU A 947 71.05 33.65 50.37
C LEU A 947 71.62 32.56 51.28
N ASN A 948 72.95 32.54 51.30
CA ASN A 948 73.71 31.93 52.37
C ASN A 948 73.53 32.83 53.62
N GLN A 949 72.42 32.64 54.34
CA GLN A 949 72.23 33.02 55.73
C GLN A 949 70.98 32.32 56.26
N SER A 950 71.17 31.49 57.29
CA SER A 950 70.21 30.58 57.93
C SER A 950 70.16 29.18 57.26
N ASP A 951 71.26 28.44 57.18
CA ASP A 951 71.70 27.60 58.31
C ASP A 951 70.68 27.41 59.45
N LEU A 952 70.25 26.17 59.58
CA LEU A 952 70.04 25.51 60.87
C LEU A 952 68.85 25.98 61.72
N SER A 953 67.66 25.48 61.37
CA SER A 953 66.75 24.84 62.33
C SER A 953 65.59 24.18 61.55
N PHE A 954 65.05 23.07 62.07
CA PHE A 954 63.91 22.29 61.55
C PHE A 954 64.20 21.06 60.66
N LEU A 955 65.35 20.40 60.85
CA LEU A 955 65.30 18.99 61.26
C LEU A 955 65.87 18.96 62.67
N GLY A 956 65.00 18.68 63.65
CA GLY A 956 65.37 18.69 65.05
C GLY A 956 64.14 18.69 65.95
N ASP A 957 63.49 17.53 65.96
CA ASP A 957 62.68 16.99 67.04
C ASP A 957 61.36 17.67 67.42
N GLY A 958 60.33 16.82 67.49
CA GLY A 958 59.18 17.06 68.34
C GLY A 958 57.87 16.92 67.61
N GLU A 959 57.27 15.74 67.77
CA GLU A 959 55.87 15.56 68.20
C GLU A 959 54.92 16.72 67.89
N GLY A 960 53.92 16.50 67.04
CA GLY A 960 52.85 17.48 66.90
C GLY A 960 52.00 17.26 65.68
N GLU A 961 50.84 16.68 65.94
CA GLU A 961 49.73 16.36 65.05
C GLU A 961 49.06 17.64 64.46
N VAL A 962 48.23 17.47 63.41
CA VAL A 962 47.10 18.35 63.00
C VAL A 962 47.47 19.63 62.21
N ALA A 963 46.79 20.10 61.15
CA ALA A 963 45.68 19.66 60.28
C ALA A 963 45.72 20.50 58.98
N VAL A 964 45.10 20.00 57.91
CA VAL A 964 44.48 20.87 56.90
C VAL A 964 43.07 20.36 56.58
N ASP A 965 42.12 21.14 57.08
CA ASP A 965 40.69 21.32 56.81
C ASP A 965 40.00 20.45 55.74
N GLU A 966 39.08 19.58 56.20
CA GLU A 966 38.20 18.71 55.41
C GLU A 966 36.82 19.33 55.08
N SER A 967 36.61 20.63 55.26
CA SER A 967 35.28 21.27 55.10
C SER A 967 34.79 21.50 53.66
N LEU A 968 35.40 20.90 52.63
CA LEU A 968 35.02 21.10 51.23
C LEU A 968 34.47 19.86 50.51
N PHE A 969 34.32 18.73 51.22
CA PHE A 969 33.79 17.47 50.65
C PHE A 969 32.63 16.83 51.42
N GLN A 970 32.02 17.53 52.39
CA GLN A 970 30.83 17.02 53.08
C GLN A 970 29.58 17.65 52.47
N ASP A 971 28.88 16.87 51.64
CA ASP A 971 27.41 16.72 51.64
C ASP A 971 26.97 15.97 50.38
N LEU A 972 27.44 14.73 50.24
CA LEU A 972 26.96 13.78 49.23
C LEU A 972 26.93 12.38 49.83
N ASP A 973 26.23 12.25 50.96
CA ASP A 973 25.73 10.99 51.50
C ASP A 973 24.46 11.31 52.29
N ASP A 974 23.32 11.24 51.60
CA ASP A 974 22.02 10.89 52.17
C ASP A 974 21.04 10.79 51.01
N LEU A 975 20.86 9.56 50.50
CA LEU A 975 19.53 8.98 50.29
C LEU A 975 19.67 7.50 49.90
N ASP A 976 19.32 6.69 50.88
CA ASP A 976 19.21 5.24 50.90
C ASP A 976 18.44 4.64 49.71
N LEU A 977 18.97 3.52 49.19
CA LEU A 977 18.17 2.39 48.72
C LEU A 977 18.91 1.08 49.06
N GLU A 978 18.64 0.55 50.25
CA GLU A 978 18.67 -0.91 50.47
C GLU A 978 17.49 -1.54 49.71
N ASP A 979 17.76 -2.55 48.88
CA ASP A 979 17.29 -3.90 49.16
C ASP A 979 17.82 -4.88 48.08
N GLU A 980 18.73 -5.73 48.56
CA GLU A 980 18.90 -7.16 48.28
C GLU A 980 18.57 -7.71 46.87
N LEU A 981 19.54 -8.39 46.27
CA LEU A 981 19.55 -9.86 46.28
C LEU A 981 20.91 -10.41 45.80
N ASP A 982 21.41 -11.37 46.59
CA ASP A 982 22.65 -12.10 46.44
C ASP A 982 22.77 -12.87 45.12
N ASP A 983 23.89 -12.68 44.43
CA ASP A 983 24.47 -13.65 43.51
C ASP A 983 25.67 -14.30 44.23
N GLU A 984 25.52 -15.55 44.67
CA GLU A 984 26.65 -16.47 44.80
C GLU A 984 26.60 -17.45 43.63
N ASP A 985 27.64 -17.35 42.80
CA ASP A 985 28.35 -18.39 42.07
C ASP A 985 27.68 -19.76 41.93
N LEU A 986 27.65 -20.28 40.70
CA LEU A 986 28.41 -21.50 40.41
C LEU A 986 28.60 -21.67 38.89
N GLU A 987 29.84 -21.98 38.55
CA GLU A 987 30.34 -22.53 37.29
C GLU A 987 29.43 -23.64 36.73
N ASP A 988 28.96 -23.48 35.48
CA ASP A 988 29.18 -24.39 34.32
C ASP A 988 28.37 -23.93 33.09
#